data_AF-A0A818NB15-F1
#
_entry.id   AF-A0A818NB15-F1
#
_cell.length_a   1.000
_cell.length_b   1.000
_cell.length_c   1.000
_cell.angle_alpha   90.00
_cell.angle_beta   90.00
_cell.angle_gamma   90.00
#
_symmetry.space_group_name_H-M   'P 1'
#
loop_
_entity.id
_entity.type
_entity.pdbx_description
1 polymer ?
#
loop_
_entity_poly.entity_id
_entity_poly.type
_entity_poly.pdbx_seq_one_letter_code
_entity_poly.pdbx_strand_id
1 'polypeptide(L)'
;MASLLKLFLTLEPSLRFYLRSQRIAEIHEALISSLLVCQPEDPIAWLISCLIELHTLPTSAKVNLNWDYFIPEIYRPINRPYNIESSLSYVFAVCDDTLEPNERQIRIAIEHYKYHIQRKLFSAWLRYHLTRLGQQRWLEKREQAANEYYRVRLLNIYFRQWSLWVTHRLARQKAAACHINHCAETSQLRIILNEWNIVAQQARRTRDYFDRVERGEEGQQFNGFLSHGEARDELSLLTREAAVRVLAYLDVDDLARCAQVCRNWKMLTQSSMLWSKLDLHRTSDALDDRLAMRFIQRARPYLQHLNLRQCSRIGRLTFVGISSCKNLQDLNLSECSAVNDEAIRIITAGCHILLYLNLSHTEVTDQSFRSLARHCHFLQFLSVAYSRQFSDKAFLHITNGRGCRKLAHLDISGCTQLTPIGYDSMAEAFRDLENLVMDDMTNLSDRHMNNLCKRLNNLKQISMWSSARQLSGYAFKQMSLLTQLTTIKFDSNKMITDEHLRLICRSCTEIYYLSMTDCSSLTDNCMKSIGSLKQLRVLNMADCLLITDTGIKGLTDGPCTLRLRELNLTNCMRISDGSMTNLSRRCKRLAYLKLCYLDQISENGLELIGQIDQLISIDITGTQTSDTSLKSLGNSGNLRYVTLSSCRQITDLGLTKFATSCTNLEYLNLSFCTQLTDNAIRSMAFCCKYLTTLNICSCSLLTDMSLQYLSGVCKYLYEIDISYCQLITDKGLKYLRRNSHYLKRIILIECPNISRTAIDKLVLQIPYVQYHYTNKSSELSK
;
A
#
# COMPACT_ATOMS: atom_id res chain seq x y z
N MET A 1 -18.99 -30.66 -58.54
CA MET A 1 -20.30 -31.18 -58.98
C MET A 1 -20.28 -31.75 -60.40
N ALA A 2 -19.81 -31.03 -61.43
CA ALA A 2 -19.74 -31.58 -62.80
C ALA A 2 -18.90 -32.88 -62.90
N SER A 3 -17.74 -32.93 -62.23
CA SER A 3 -16.90 -34.13 -62.14
C SER A 3 -17.57 -35.26 -61.35
N LEU A 4 -18.41 -34.92 -60.37
CA LEU A 4 -19.14 -35.86 -59.52
C LEU A 4 -20.34 -36.49 -60.28
N LEU A 5 -21.02 -35.74 -61.14
CA LEU A 5 -22.13 -36.21 -61.98
C LEU A 5 -21.65 -37.04 -63.17
N LYS A 6 -20.53 -36.67 -63.78
CA LYS A 6 -19.87 -37.48 -64.82
C LYS A 6 -19.37 -38.81 -64.25
N LEU A 7 -18.83 -38.79 -63.03
CA LEU A 7 -18.51 -40.00 -62.27
C LEU A 7 -19.78 -40.81 -61.97
N PHE A 8 -20.85 -40.17 -61.48
CA PHE A 8 -22.13 -40.81 -61.11
C PHE A 8 -22.78 -41.64 -62.22
N LEU A 9 -22.74 -41.14 -63.46
CA LEU A 9 -23.27 -41.82 -64.64
C LEU A 9 -22.41 -43.00 -65.11
N THR A 10 -21.15 -43.05 -64.67
CA THR A 10 -20.22 -44.17 -64.94
C THR A 10 -20.19 -45.23 -63.85
N LEU A 11 -20.89 -45.02 -62.73
CA LEU A 11 -20.95 -45.98 -61.62
C LEU A 11 -21.93 -47.12 -61.92
N GLU A 12 -21.68 -48.29 -61.33
CA GLU A 12 -22.64 -49.40 -61.34
C GLU A 12 -24.02 -48.97 -60.79
N PRO A 13 -25.12 -49.58 -61.27
CA PRO A 13 -26.47 -49.31 -60.79
C PRO A 13 -26.63 -49.44 -59.26
N SER A 14 -25.92 -50.39 -58.65
CA SER A 14 -25.86 -50.62 -57.20
C SER A 14 -25.31 -49.41 -56.43
N LEU A 15 -24.31 -48.73 -56.99
CA LEU A 15 -23.65 -47.58 -56.38
C LEU A 15 -24.40 -46.26 -56.65
N ARG A 16 -25.12 -46.15 -57.79
CA ARG A 16 -26.08 -45.05 -58.02
C ARG A 16 -27.26 -45.11 -57.06
N PHE A 17 -27.73 -46.32 -56.74
CA PHE A 17 -28.75 -46.55 -55.71
C PHE A 17 -28.22 -46.19 -54.31
N TYR A 18 -26.98 -46.57 -53.99
CA TYR A 18 -26.30 -46.20 -52.74
C TYR A 18 -26.15 -44.67 -52.56
N LEU A 19 -25.81 -43.94 -53.62
CA LEU A 19 -25.64 -42.50 -53.54
C LEU A 19 -26.99 -41.73 -53.52
N ARG A 20 -28.04 -42.29 -54.16
CA ARG A 20 -29.43 -41.84 -53.97
C ARG A 20 -29.93 -42.07 -52.54
N SER A 21 -29.53 -43.16 -51.90
CA SER A 21 -29.93 -43.47 -50.51
C SER A 21 -29.18 -42.65 -49.45
N GLN A 22 -28.08 -41.97 -49.79
CA GLN A 22 -27.26 -41.16 -48.86
C GLN A 22 -27.48 -39.63 -48.96
N ARG A 23 -28.45 -39.13 -49.74
CA ARG A 23 -28.91 -37.71 -49.80
C ARG A 23 -27.80 -36.63 -49.74
N ILE A 24 -26.73 -36.80 -50.53
CA ILE A 24 -25.51 -35.94 -50.53
C ILE A 24 -25.81 -34.44 -50.74
N ALA A 25 -26.84 -34.10 -51.50
CA ALA A 25 -27.19 -32.71 -51.77
C ALA A 25 -27.67 -31.94 -50.53
N GLU A 26 -28.42 -32.59 -49.65
CA GLU A 26 -28.95 -31.98 -48.43
C GLU A 26 -27.86 -31.84 -47.38
N ILE A 27 -26.95 -32.81 -47.31
CA ILE A 27 -25.73 -32.72 -46.49
C ILE A 27 -24.91 -31.49 -46.91
N HIS A 28 -24.71 -31.32 -48.22
CA HIS A 28 -23.98 -30.18 -48.74
C HIS A 28 -24.69 -28.84 -48.47
N GLU A 29 -26.02 -28.79 -48.59
CA GLU A 29 -26.82 -27.60 -48.28
C GLU A 29 -26.75 -27.23 -46.79
N ALA A 30 -26.81 -28.21 -45.89
CA ALA A 30 -26.70 -27.99 -44.45
C ALA A 30 -25.31 -27.50 -44.01
N LEU A 31 -24.24 -28.07 -44.59
CA LEU A 31 -22.86 -27.69 -44.28
C LEU A 31 -22.51 -26.27 -44.76
N ILE A 32 -22.94 -25.89 -45.97
CA ILE A 32 -22.69 -24.54 -46.48
C ILE A 32 -23.51 -23.50 -45.72
N SER A 33 -24.77 -23.82 -45.41
CA SER A 33 -25.63 -22.91 -44.66
C SER A 33 -25.06 -22.64 -43.26
N SER A 34 -24.51 -23.66 -42.59
CA SER A 34 -23.91 -23.49 -41.28
C SER A 34 -22.63 -22.64 -41.30
N LEU A 35 -21.76 -22.83 -42.29
CA LEU A 35 -20.57 -21.99 -42.45
C LEU A 35 -20.94 -20.52 -42.70
N LEU A 36 -21.92 -20.26 -43.55
CA LEU A 36 -22.32 -18.90 -43.91
C LEU A 36 -22.97 -18.16 -42.74
N VAL A 37 -23.72 -18.86 -41.89
CA VAL A 37 -24.42 -18.28 -40.74
C VAL A 37 -23.52 -18.19 -39.50
N CYS A 38 -22.72 -19.21 -39.21
CA CYS A 38 -21.94 -19.27 -37.97
C CYS A 38 -20.58 -18.56 -38.07
N GLN A 39 -20.04 -18.37 -39.28
CA GLN A 39 -18.74 -17.72 -39.54
C GLN A 39 -17.63 -18.11 -38.55
N PRO A 40 -17.34 -19.42 -38.38
CA PRO A 40 -16.31 -19.87 -37.45
C PRO A 40 -14.93 -19.37 -37.87
N GLU A 41 -14.06 -19.06 -36.90
CA GLU A 41 -12.69 -18.59 -37.14
C GLU A 41 -11.86 -19.59 -37.97
N ASP A 42 -12.12 -20.89 -37.82
CA ASP A 42 -11.57 -21.95 -38.66
C ASP A 42 -12.70 -22.74 -39.37
N PRO A 43 -12.99 -22.40 -40.64
CA PRO A 43 -14.03 -23.05 -41.44
C PRO A 43 -13.78 -24.54 -41.68
N ILE A 44 -12.51 -24.96 -41.75
CA ILE A 44 -12.14 -26.34 -42.07
C ILE A 44 -12.34 -27.21 -40.85
N ALA A 45 -11.87 -26.78 -39.67
CA ALA A 45 -12.10 -27.47 -38.42
C ALA A 45 -13.61 -27.61 -38.11
N TRP A 46 -14.39 -26.56 -38.38
CA TRP A 46 -15.86 -26.58 -38.23
C TRP A 46 -16.52 -27.61 -39.15
N LEU A 47 -16.18 -27.60 -40.45
CA LEU A 47 -16.70 -28.58 -41.41
C LEU A 47 -16.35 -30.02 -41.01
N ILE A 48 -15.13 -30.26 -40.55
CA ILE A 48 -14.69 -31.56 -40.07
C ILE A 48 -15.55 -32.00 -38.88
N SER A 49 -15.81 -31.10 -37.93
CA SER A 49 -16.69 -31.38 -36.79
C SER A 49 -18.11 -31.76 -37.23
N CYS A 50 -18.71 -31.01 -38.17
CA CYS A 50 -20.04 -31.33 -38.69
C CYS A 50 -20.08 -32.68 -39.45
N LEU A 51 -19.01 -33.01 -40.18
CA LEU A 51 -18.88 -34.29 -40.89
C LEU A 51 -18.71 -35.47 -39.93
N ILE A 52 -17.98 -35.29 -38.82
CA ILE A 52 -17.86 -36.28 -37.75
C ILE A 52 -19.22 -36.52 -37.10
N GLU A 53 -19.96 -35.44 -36.80
CA GLU A 53 -21.31 -35.52 -36.24
C GLU A 53 -22.27 -36.29 -37.17
N LEU A 54 -22.24 -36.01 -38.48
CA LEU A 54 -22.98 -36.77 -39.51
C LEU A 54 -22.64 -38.25 -39.54
N HIS A 55 -21.36 -38.59 -39.35
CA HIS A 55 -20.92 -39.98 -39.39
C HIS A 55 -21.50 -40.79 -38.22
N THR A 56 -21.65 -40.15 -37.06
CA THR A 56 -22.15 -40.77 -35.82
C THR A 56 -23.68 -40.93 -35.73
N LEU A 57 -24.46 -40.37 -36.66
CA LEU A 57 -25.93 -40.42 -36.62
C LEU A 57 -26.50 -41.79 -37.08
N PRO A 58 -27.53 -42.32 -36.40
CA PRO A 58 -28.25 -43.53 -36.82
C PRO A 58 -28.98 -43.31 -38.15
N THR A 59 -29.12 -44.38 -38.94
CA THR A 59 -29.63 -44.35 -40.33
C THR A 59 -31.03 -43.74 -40.46
N SER A 60 -31.86 -43.78 -39.41
CA SER A 60 -33.19 -43.16 -39.37
C SER A 60 -33.15 -41.63 -39.22
N ALA A 61 -32.13 -41.06 -38.56
CA ALA A 61 -31.97 -39.61 -38.40
C ALA A 61 -31.41 -38.93 -39.65
N LYS A 62 -30.65 -39.68 -40.47
CA LYS A 62 -30.14 -39.22 -41.78
C LYS A 62 -31.24 -39.00 -42.82
N VAL A 63 -32.45 -39.51 -42.57
CA VAL A 63 -33.60 -39.38 -43.48
C VAL A 63 -34.23 -37.98 -43.42
N ASN A 64 -34.01 -37.15 -42.39
CA ASN A 64 -34.62 -35.82 -42.24
C ASN A 64 -33.59 -34.71 -41.97
N LEU A 65 -32.53 -34.65 -42.78
CA LEU A 65 -31.52 -33.59 -42.67
C LEU A 65 -32.00 -32.29 -43.34
N ASN A 66 -32.32 -31.27 -42.54
CA ASN A 66 -32.69 -29.94 -43.04
C ASN A 66 -31.47 -29.02 -43.20
N TRP A 67 -31.60 -27.98 -44.02
CA TRP A 67 -30.53 -27.01 -44.31
C TRP A 67 -29.99 -26.27 -43.07
N ASP A 68 -30.75 -26.19 -41.97
CA ASP A 68 -30.40 -25.46 -40.74
C ASP A 68 -29.87 -26.37 -39.62
N TYR A 69 -29.65 -27.66 -39.90
CA TYR A 69 -29.33 -28.66 -38.89
C TYR A 69 -28.10 -28.31 -38.03
N PHE A 70 -26.99 -27.90 -38.65
CA PHE A 70 -25.75 -27.53 -37.95
C PHE A 70 -25.72 -26.07 -37.46
N ILE A 71 -26.84 -25.34 -37.51
CA ILE A 71 -26.93 -23.95 -37.02
C ILE A 71 -27.51 -23.96 -35.60
N PRO A 72 -26.78 -23.43 -34.59
CA PRO A 72 -27.29 -23.30 -33.22
C PRO A 72 -28.55 -22.44 -33.16
N GLU A 73 -29.50 -22.76 -32.27
CA GLU A 73 -30.82 -22.10 -32.22
C GLU A 73 -30.77 -20.58 -32.12
N ILE A 74 -29.79 -20.03 -31.39
CA ILE A 74 -29.58 -18.59 -31.24
C ILE A 74 -29.26 -17.87 -32.56
N TYR A 75 -28.75 -18.59 -33.56
CA TYR A 75 -28.36 -18.07 -34.87
C TYR A 75 -29.36 -18.41 -35.97
N ARG A 76 -30.43 -19.16 -35.66
CA ARG A 76 -31.46 -19.50 -36.65
C ARG A 76 -32.31 -18.27 -36.99
N PRO A 77 -32.52 -17.97 -38.29
CA PRO A 77 -33.36 -16.84 -38.69
C PRO A 77 -34.84 -17.10 -38.35
N ILE A 78 -35.52 -16.06 -37.83
CA ILE A 78 -36.92 -16.14 -37.32
C ILE A 78 -37.93 -16.49 -38.43
N ASN A 79 -37.67 -16.09 -39.68
CA ASN A 79 -38.52 -16.42 -40.83
C ASN A 79 -37.89 -17.53 -41.67
N ARG A 80 -38.55 -18.70 -41.69
CA ARG A 80 -38.17 -19.83 -42.54
C ARG A 80 -38.29 -19.45 -44.02
N PRO A 81 -37.29 -19.71 -44.89
CA PRO A 81 -37.56 -19.80 -46.31
C PRO A 81 -38.49 -20.99 -46.53
N TYR A 82 -39.66 -20.76 -47.15
CA TYR A 82 -40.63 -21.80 -47.46
C TYR A 82 -40.00 -22.97 -48.23
N ASN A 83 -40.49 -24.16 -47.89
CA ASN A 83 -40.24 -25.48 -48.48
C ASN A 83 -39.89 -25.39 -49.97
N ILE A 84 -38.70 -25.87 -50.33
CA ILE A 84 -38.39 -26.23 -51.70
C ILE A 84 -38.06 -27.71 -51.64
N GLU A 85 -38.97 -28.55 -52.14
CA GLU A 85 -38.56 -29.84 -52.69
C GLU A 85 -37.31 -29.56 -53.53
N SER A 86 -36.17 -30.10 -53.10
CA SER A 86 -34.84 -29.78 -53.63
C SER A 86 -34.92 -29.59 -55.13
N SER A 87 -34.39 -28.50 -55.70
CA SER A 87 -34.42 -28.31 -57.16
C SER A 87 -33.61 -29.38 -57.94
N LEU A 88 -33.09 -30.38 -57.22
CA LEU A 88 -32.57 -31.64 -57.71
C LEU A 88 -33.67 -32.66 -58.05
N SER A 89 -34.90 -32.53 -57.54
CA SER A 89 -36.04 -33.33 -58.00
C SER A 89 -36.28 -33.07 -59.48
N TYR A 90 -36.17 -31.83 -59.96
CA TYR A 90 -36.29 -31.54 -61.39
C TYR A 90 -35.12 -32.10 -62.24
N VAL A 91 -33.92 -32.26 -61.66
CA VAL A 91 -32.75 -32.85 -62.34
C VAL A 91 -32.78 -34.38 -62.32
N PHE A 92 -33.39 -34.99 -61.30
CA PHE A 92 -33.45 -36.44 -61.11
C PHE A 92 -34.83 -37.07 -61.37
N ALA A 93 -35.87 -36.28 -61.63
CA ALA A 93 -37.25 -36.73 -61.89
C ALA A 93 -37.76 -36.34 -63.29
N VAL A 94 -36.87 -36.14 -64.27
CA VAL A 94 -37.26 -36.37 -65.67
C VAL A 94 -37.29 -37.89 -65.86
N CYS A 95 -38.49 -38.44 -65.73
CA CYS A 95 -38.83 -39.78 -66.18
C CYS A 95 -38.75 -39.81 -67.72
N ASP A 96 -37.70 -40.41 -68.26
CA ASP A 96 -37.80 -41.35 -69.37
C ASP A 96 -36.46 -42.06 -69.56
N ASP A 97 -36.45 -43.39 -69.51
CA ASP A 97 -35.26 -44.25 -69.69
C ASP A 97 -34.72 -44.26 -71.15
N THR A 98 -35.04 -43.25 -71.97
CA THR A 98 -34.68 -43.21 -73.39
C THR A 98 -34.01 -41.92 -73.87
N LEU A 99 -33.80 -40.91 -73.02
CA LEU A 99 -33.13 -39.66 -73.39
C LEU A 99 -32.12 -39.22 -72.32
N GLU A 100 -30.84 -39.50 -72.56
CA GLU A 100 -29.74 -38.94 -71.75
C GLU A 100 -29.63 -37.42 -72.03
N PRO A 101 -29.71 -36.55 -71.01
CA PRO A 101 -29.55 -35.11 -71.21
C PRO A 101 -28.12 -34.78 -71.64
N ASN A 102 -27.97 -33.99 -72.70
CA ASN A 102 -26.66 -33.65 -73.26
C ASN A 102 -25.82 -32.80 -72.27
N GLU A 103 -24.49 -32.92 -72.31
CA GLU A 103 -23.55 -32.28 -71.37
C GLU A 103 -23.75 -30.76 -71.19
N ARG A 104 -24.26 -30.09 -72.24
CA ARG A 104 -24.60 -28.67 -72.24
C ARG A 104 -25.82 -28.33 -71.39
N GLN A 105 -26.85 -29.16 -71.40
CA GLN A 105 -28.07 -28.98 -70.59
C GLN A 105 -27.77 -29.19 -69.10
N ILE A 106 -26.92 -30.17 -68.78
CA ILE A 106 -26.44 -30.42 -67.42
C ILE A 106 -25.64 -29.23 -66.89
N ARG A 107 -24.72 -28.66 -67.68
CA ARG A 107 -23.97 -27.46 -67.29
C ARG A 107 -24.89 -26.26 -67.01
N ILE A 108 -25.88 -26.03 -67.86
CA ILE A 108 -26.83 -24.92 -67.71
C ILE A 108 -27.66 -25.10 -66.43
N ALA A 109 -28.15 -26.31 -66.16
CA ALA A 109 -28.91 -26.60 -64.94
C ALA A 109 -28.06 -26.40 -63.67
N ILE A 110 -26.79 -26.84 -63.69
CA ILE A 110 -25.85 -26.67 -62.56
C ILE A 110 -25.50 -25.19 -62.35
N GLU A 111 -25.21 -24.43 -63.40
CA GLU A 111 -24.91 -23.01 -63.26
C GLU A 111 -26.14 -22.22 -62.80
N HIS A 112 -27.32 -22.56 -63.30
CA HIS A 112 -28.58 -21.97 -62.85
C HIS A 112 -28.84 -22.28 -61.37
N TYR A 113 -28.65 -23.52 -60.93
CA TYR A 113 -28.81 -23.92 -59.52
C TYR A 113 -27.79 -23.22 -58.60
N LYS A 114 -26.52 -23.17 -59.00
CA LYS A 114 -25.45 -22.48 -58.26
C LYS A 114 -25.75 -20.98 -58.13
N TYR A 115 -26.13 -20.33 -59.23
CA TYR A 115 -26.46 -18.91 -59.24
C TYR A 115 -27.72 -18.61 -58.41
N HIS A 116 -28.72 -19.48 -58.48
CA HIS A 116 -29.97 -19.32 -57.72
C HIS A 116 -29.74 -19.45 -56.20
N ILE A 117 -29.00 -20.48 -55.75
CA ILE A 117 -28.65 -20.63 -54.32
C ILE A 117 -27.80 -19.46 -53.82
N GLN A 118 -26.76 -19.08 -54.57
CA GLN A 118 -25.88 -17.97 -54.19
C GLN A 118 -26.66 -16.65 -54.07
N ARG A 119 -27.51 -16.32 -55.05
CA ARG A 119 -28.35 -15.11 -54.97
C ARG A 119 -29.35 -15.18 -53.83
N LYS A 120 -30.00 -16.31 -53.59
CA LYS A 120 -31.04 -16.43 -52.56
C LYS A 120 -30.43 -16.33 -51.16
N LEU A 121 -29.35 -17.06 -50.87
CA LEU A 121 -28.63 -17.00 -49.59
C LEU A 121 -28.03 -15.60 -49.36
N PHE A 122 -27.38 -15.02 -50.37
CA PHE A 122 -26.83 -13.66 -50.26
C PHE A 122 -27.91 -12.60 -50.04
N SER A 123 -29.06 -12.71 -50.73
CA SER A 123 -30.18 -11.76 -50.57
C SER A 123 -30.88 -11.88 -49.21
N ALA A 124 -30.92 -13.09 -48.63
CA ALA A 124 -31.44 -13.31 -47.27
C ALA A 124 -30.46 -12.77 -46.22
N TRP A 125 -29.17 -13.07 -46.37
CA TRP A 125 -28.08 -12.55 -45.53
C TRP A 125 -28.05 -11.01 -45.54
N LEU A 126 -28.09 -10.39 -46.73
CA LEU A 126 -28.08 -8.94 -46.88
C LEU A 126 -29.29 -8.28 -46.20
N ARG A 127 -30.50 -8.85 -46.35
CA ARG A 127 -31.70 -8.34 -45.66
C ARG A 127 -31.60 -8.45 -44.15
N TYR A 128 -31.07 -9.56 -43.61
CA TYR A 128 -30.85 -9.72 -42.17
C TYR A 128 -29.88 -8.66 -41.63
N HIS A 129 -28.73 -8.47 -42.31
CA HIS A 129 -27.73 -7.48 -41.89
C HIS A 129 -28.22 -6.05 -42.03
N LEU A 130 -28.94 -5.69 -43.10
CA LEU A 130 -29.54 -4.36 -43.23
C LEU A 130 -30.58 -4.09 -42.15
N THR A 131 -31.34 -5.11 -41.73
CA THR A 131 -32.30 -5.01 -40.62
C THR A 131 -31.58 -4.81 -39.29
N ARG A 132 -30.50 -5.56 -39.01
CA ARG A 132 -29.67 -5.40 -37.81
C ARG A 132 -28.99 -4.04 -37.74
N LEU A 133 -28.43 -3.55 -38.84
CA LEU A 133 -27.86 -2.20 -38.95
C LEU A 133 -28.92 -1.11 -38.72
N GLY A 134 -30.14 -1.31 -39.22
CA GLY A 134 -31.28 -0.44 -38.94
C GLY A 134 -31.67 -0.42 -37.46
N GLN A 135 -31.73 -1.59 -36.82
CA GLN A 135 -32.03 -1.72 -35.39
C GLN A 135 -30.95 -1.09 -34.51
N GLN A 136 -29.67 -1.27 -34.82
CA GLN A 136 -28.56 -0.62 -34.11
C GLN A 136 -28.64 0.90 -34.23
N ARG A 137 -28.80 1.45 -35.43
CA ARG A 137 -28.96 2.90 -35.65
C ARG A 137 -30.18 3.47 -34.92
N TRP A 138 -31.26 2.69 -34.81
CA TRP A 138 -32.46 3.10 -34.07
C TRP A 138 -32.24 3.09 -32.55
N LEU A 139 -31.54 2.08 -32.02
CA LEU A 139 -31.14 2.01 -30.61
C LEU A 139 -30.18 3.16 -30.24
N GLU A 140 -29.18 3.43 -31.06
CA GLU A 140 -28.24 4.56 -30.88
C GLU A 140 -28.98 5.91 -30.83
N LYS A 141 -29.95 6.14 -31.74
CA LYS A 141 -30.77 7.35 -31.71
C LYS A 141 -31.62 7.47 -30.44
N ARG A 142 -32.17 6.35 -29.95
CA ARG A 142 -32.95 6.35 -28.70
C ARG A 142 -32.08 6.59 -27.47
N GLU A 143 -30.88 6.01 -27.44
CA GLU A 143 -29.91 6.22 -26.38
C GLU A 143 -29.43 7.68 -26.35
N GLN A 144 -29.13 8.26 -27.50
CA GLN A 144 -28.82 9.69 -27.62
C GLN A 144 -29.96 10.59 -27.12
N ALA A 145 -31.20 10.29 -27.50
CA ALA A 145 -32.36 11.05 -27.02
C ALA A 145 -32.59 10.91 -25.50
N ALA A 146 -32.38 9.71 -24.94
CA ALA A 146 -32.47 9.46 -23.50
C ALA A 146 -31.36 10.20 -22.73
N ASN A 147 -30.14 10.20 -23.26
CA ASN A 147 -29.01 10.91 -22.68
C ASN A 147 -29.23 12.43 -22.70
N GLU A 148 -29.76 12.99 -23.79
CA GLU A 148 -30.07 14.42 -23.85
C GLU A 148 -31.20 14.81 -22.89
N TYR A 149 -32.25 13.99 -22.78
CA TYR A 149 -33.31 14.19 -21.79
C TYR A 149 -32.76 14.15 -20.35
N TYR A 150 -31.91 13.17 -20.04
CA TYR A 150 -31.27 13.06 -18.73
C TYR A 150 -30.37 14.26 -18.44
N ARG A 151 -29.57 14.70 -19.42
CA ARG A 151 -28.69 15.88 -19.33
C ARG A 151 -29.47 17.15 -19.03
N VAL A 152 -30.56 17.41 -19.77
CA VAL A 152 -31.43 18.57 -19.56
C VAL A 152 -32.12 18.51 -18.20
N ARG A 153 -32.57 17.33 -17.76
CA ARG A 153 -33.16 17.14 -16.43
C ARG A 153 -32.15 17.40 -15.31
N LEU A 154 -30.91 16.92 -15.45
CA LEU A 154 -29.82 17.19 -14.51
C LEU A 154 -29.53 18.69 -14.42
N LEU A 155 -29.39 19.35 -15.57
CA LEU A 155 -29.18 20.80 -15.66
C LEU A 155 -30.29 21.58 -14.95
N ASN A 156 -31.55 21.19 -15.11
CA ASN A 156 -32.68 21.83 -14.43
C ASN A 156 -32.68 21.60 -12.91
N ILE A 157 -32.26 20.41 -12.45
CA ILE A 157 -32.13 20.13 -11.02
C ILE A 157 -31.00 20.98 -10.42
N TYR A 158 -29.84 21.03 -11.07
CA TYR A 158 -28.72 21.86 -10.62
C TYR A 158 -29.04 23.36 -10.69
N PHE A 159 -29.75 23.81 -11.74
CA PHE A 159 -30.16 25.21 -11.86
C PHE A 159 -31.15 25.60 -10.76
N ARG A 160 -32.11 24.72 -10.39
CA ARG A 160 -33.00 24.96 -9.25
C ARG A 160 -32.25 25.02 -7.92
N GLN A 161 -31.32 24.10 -7.68
CA GLN A 161 -30.50 24.10 -6.47
C GLN A 161 -29.60 25.34 -6.40
N TRP A 162 -28.97 25.71 -7.52
CA TRP A 162 -28.18 26.93 -7.64
C TRP A 162 -29.03 28.18 -7.38
N SER A 163 -30.22 28.28 -7.97
CA SER A 163 -31.15 29.40 -7.76
C SER A 163 -31.56 29.55 -6.29
N LEU A 164 -31.92 28.44 -5.63
CA LEU A 164 -32.22 28.40 -4.19
C LEU A 164 -31.01 28.79 -3.33
N TRP A 165 -29.82 28.31 -3.72
CA TRP A 165 -28.58 28.65 -3.03
C TRP A 165 -28.22 30.13 -3.17
N VAL A 166 -28.37 30.72 -4.37
CA VAL A 166 -28.14 32.14 -4.63
C VAL A 166 -29.09 33.00 -3.79
N THR A 167 -30.38 32.67 -3.76
CA THR A 167 -31.37 33.39 -2.93
C THR A 167 -31.03 33.31 -1.44
N HIS A 168 -30.69 32.12 -0.94
CA HIS A 168 -30.27 31.95 0.45
C HIS A 168 -28.95 32.69 0.77
N ARG A 169 -28.00 32.72 -0.18
CA ARG A 169 -26.71 33.41 0.02
C ARG A 169 -26.84 34.93 0.01
N LEU A 170 -27.70 35.49 -0.84
CA LEU A 170 -28.04 36.91 -0.81
C LEU A 170 -28.69 37.30 0.52
N ALA A 171 -29.60 36.46 1.05
CA ALA A 171 -30.19 36.68 2.37
C ALA A 171 -29.14 36.67 3.50
N ARG A 172 -28.20 35.72 3.47
CA ARG A 172 -27.10 35.65 4.45
C ARG A 172 -26.11 36.79 4.33
N GLN A 173 -25.80 37.25 3.11
CA GLN A 173 -24.96 38.43 2.93
C GLN A 173 -25.62 39.67 3.53
N LYS A 174 -26.94 39.83 3.36
CA LYS A 174 -27.70 40.91 3.97
C LYS A 174 -27.67 40.85 5.50
N ALA A 175 -27.83 39.66 6.09
CA ALA A 175 -27.71 39.46 7.54
C ALA A 175 -26.28 39.70 8.05
N ALA A 176 -25.26 39.21 7.36
CA ALA A 176 -23.86 39.42 7.73
C ALA A 176 -23.45 40.89 7.65
N ALA A 177 -23.91 41.63 6.63
CA ALA A 177 -23.69 43.07 6.53
C ALA A 177 -24.33 43.81 7.72
N CYS A 178 -25.52 43.41 8.16
CA CYS A 178 -26.18 43.95 9.35
C CYS A 178 -25.35 43.70 10.63
N HIS A 179 -24.85 42.48 10.82
CA HIS A 179 -23.98 42.14 11.96
C HIS A 179 -22.63 42.87 11.94
N ILE A 180 -22.02 43.04 10.77
CA ILE A 180 -20.76 43.77 10.62
C ILE A 180 -20.97 45.24 10.98
N ASN A 181 -22.06 45.87 10.52
CA ASN A 181 -22.40 47.24 10.93
C ASN A 181 -22.60 47.35 12.44
N HIS A 182 -23.34 46.43 13.05
CA HIS A 182 -23.54 46.43 14.50
C HIS A 182 -22.23 46.27 15.28
N CYS A 183 -21.33 45.39 14.82
CA CYS A 183 -20.00 45.22 15.41
C CYS A 183 -19.11 46.46 15.22
N ALA A 184 -19.21 47.15 14.08
CA ALA A 184 -18.49 48.38 13.80
C ALA A 184 -18.97 49.53 14.69
N GLU A 185 -20.28 49.70 14.86
CA GLU A 185 -20.86 50.68 15.78
C GLU A 185 -20.44 50.40 17.24
N THR A 186 -20.46 49.13 17.65
CA THR A 186 -20.05 48.72 19.00
C THR A 186 -18.55 48.91 19.24
N SER A 187 -17.70 48.65 18.23
CA SER A 187 -16.25 48.86 18.35
C SER A 187 -15.90 50.35 18.38
N GLN A 188 -16.60 51.17 17.59
CA GLN A 188 -16.46 52.62 17.61
C GLN A 188 -16.84 53.20 18.99
N LEU A 189 -17.93 52.72 19.60
CA LEU A 189 -18.31 53.08 20.97
C LEU A 189 -17.25 52.68 22.00
N ARG A 190 -16.64 51.50 21.87
CA ARG A 190 -15.55 51.06 22.77
C ARG A 190 -14.29 51.91 22.62
N ILE A 191 -13.92 52.29 21.41
CA ILE A 191 -12.77 53.17 21.16
C ILE A 191 -13.02 54.53 21.80
N ILE A 192 -14.21 55.12 21.59
CA ILE A 192 -14.60 56.39 22.19
C ILE A 192 -14.55 56.33 23.73
N LEU A 193 -15.10 55.27 24.33
CA LEU A 193 -15.07 55.07 25.78
C LEU A 193 -13.66 54.88 26.34
N ASN A 194 -12.78 54.22 25.59
CA ASN A 194 -11.39 54.01 26.00
C ASN A 194 -10.59 55.33 25.96
N GLU A 195 -10.76 56.13 24.91
CA GLU A 195 -10.15 57.47 24.85
C GLU A 195 -10.68 58.39 25.95
N TRP A 196 -11.98 58.34 26.23
CA TRP A 196 -12.58 59.06 27.37
C TRP A 196 -11.98 58.65 28.71
N ASN A 197 -11.74 57.35 28.93
CA ASN A 197 -11.10 56.84 30.15
C ASN A 197 -9.64 57.32 30.28
N ILE A 198 -8.88 57.36 29.17
CA ILE A 198 -7.50 57.88 29.16
C ILE A 198 -7.49 59.36 29.54
N VAL A 199 -8.36 60.17 28.94
CA VAL A 199 -8.47 61.61 29.24
C VAL A 199 -8.92 61.83 30.69
N ALA A 200 -9.88 61.06 31.20
CA ALA A 200 -10.32 61.14 32.59
C ALA A 200 -9.21 60.77 33.59
N GLN A 201 -8.39 59.76 33.27
CA GLN A 201 -7.23 59.38 34.10
C GLN A 201 -6.14 60.45 34.06
N GLN A 202 -5.90 61.08 32.91
CA GLN A 202 -4.97 62.20 32.80
C GLN A 202 -5.45 63.40 33.61
N ALA A 203 -6.72 63.80 33.47
CA ALA A 203 -7.31 64.88 34.28
C ALA A 203 -7.22 64.60 35.79
N ARG A 204 -7.44 63.34 36.21
CA ARG A 204 -7.26 62.93 37.61
C ARG A 204 -5.80 63.03 38.06
N ARG A 205 -4.83 62.59 37.25
CA ARG A 205 -3.40 62.71 37.55
C ARG A 205 -2.94 64.17 37.60
N THR A 206 -3.48 65.02 36.73
CA THR A 206 -3.18 66.46 36.72
C THR A 206 -3.72 67.13 37.98
N ARG A 207 -4.95 66.80 38.39
CA ARG A 207 -5.50 67.24 39.68
C ARG A 207 -4.67 66.72 40.86
N ASP A 208 -4.36 65.43 40.90
CA ASP A 208 -3.56 64.81 41.96
C ASP A 208 -2.10 65.33 41.99
N TYR A 209 -1.62 65.92 40.88
CA TYR A 209 -0.33 66.62 40.80
C TYR A 209 -0.43 68.03 41.38
N PHE A 210 -1.44 68.82 40.98
CA PHE A 210 -1.66 70.16 41.55
C PHE A 210 -2.02 70.11 43.04
N ASP A 211 -2.79 69.11 43.48
CA ASP A 211 -3.11 68.88 44.90
C ASP A 211 -1.87 68.51 45.73
N ARG A 212 -0.82 67.95 45.12
CA ARG A 212 0.48 67.66 45.78
C ARG A 212 1.38 68.89 45.82
N VAL A 213 1.31 69.73 44.78
CA VAL A 213 2.01 71.02 44.73
C VAL A 213 1.44 72.00 45.76
N GLU A 214 0.11 72.07 45.92
CA GLU A 214 -0.54 72.90 46.97
C GLU A 214 -0.24 72.40 48.39
N ARG A 215 0.07 71.11 48.56
CA ARG A 215 0.45 70.52 49.85
C ARG A 215 1.94 70.68 50.20
N GLY A 216 2.74 71.31 49.34
CA GLY A 216 4.15 71.60 49.62
C GLY A 216 5.05 70.38 49.75
N GLU A 217 4.66 69.23 49.17
CA GLU A 217 5.43 67.98 49.21
C GLU A 217 6.48 67.96 48.08
N GLU A 218 7.55 68.76 48.21
CA GLU A 218 8.76 68.56 47.40
C GLU A 218 9.74 67.64 48.16
N GLY A 219 9.86 66.39 47.71
CA GLY A 219 10.98 65.54 48.14
C GLY A 219 10.85 64.04 47.95
N GLN A 220 11.76 63.51 47.13
CA GLN A 220 12.47 62.22 47.29
C GLN A 220 11.84 60.92 46.78
N GLN A 221 12.60 60.35 45.82
CA GLN A 221 12.98 58.94 45.70
C GLN A 221 11.92 57.86 45.99
N PHE A 222 11.44 57.23 44.92
CA PHE A 222 11.15 55.80 44.97
C PHE A 222 12.35 55.01 44.45
N ASN A 223 13.24 54.66 45.37
CA ASN A 223 14.23 53.62 45.21
C ASN A 223 13.52 52.28 45.44
N GLY A 224 13.24 51.54 44.35
CA GLY A 224 12.58 50.25 44.36
C GLY A 224 13.33 49.23 43.50
N PHE A 225 14.47 48.78 44.01
CA PHE A 225 14.93 47.39 44.01
C PHE A 225 14.42 46.46 42.88
N LEU A 226 15.25 46.24 41.84
CA LEU A 226 16.01 44.99 41.59
C LEU A 226 16.46 44.88 40.13
N SER A 227 17.77 44.65 39.96
CA SER A 227 18.50 44.32 38.73
C SER A 227 17.87 43.13 38.00
N HIS A 228 17.49 43.24 36.72
CA HIS A 228 18.32 43.04 35.53
C HIS A 228 19.25 41.82 35.60
N GLY A 229 18.85 40.70 34.97
CA GLY A 229 19.83 39.88 34.25
C GLY A 229 19.92 38.38 34.48
N GLU A 230 18.85 37.63 34.79
CA GLU A 230 18.80 36.19 34.46
C GLU A 230 17.40 35.84 33.94
N ALA A 231 17.35 35.24 32.75
CA ALA A 231 16.09 34.91 32.08
C ALA A 231 15.28 33.94 32.93
N ARG A 232 14.06 34.36 33.32
CA ARG A 232 13.04 33.49 33.92
C ARG A 232 12.34 32.68 32.83
N ASP A 233 13.08 31.87 32.08
CA ASP A 233 12.46 30.91 31.16
C ASP A 233 11.88 29.73 31.95
N GLU A 234 10.76 29.17 31.47
CA GLU A 234 10.00 28.13 32.18
C GLU A 234 10.84 26.87 32.50
N LEU A 235 11.84 26.56 31.67
CA LEU A 235 12.74 25.42 31.90
C LEU A 235 13.73 25.71 33.04
N SER A 236 14.25 26.94 33.13
CA SER A 236 15.11 27.38 34.24
C SER A 236 14.39 27.47 35.58
N LEU A 237 13.05 27.45 35.60
CA LEU A 237 12.24 27.34 36.83
C LEU A 237 12.09 25.90 37.33
N LEU A 238 12.39 24.90 36.50
CA LEU A 238 12.33 23.49 36.88
C LEU A 238 13.54 23.09 37.73
N THR A 239 13.41 22.01 38.52
CA THR A 239 14.58 21.38 39.14
C THR A 239 15.53 20.89 38.05
N ARG A 240 16.84 20.88 38.36
CA ARG A 240 17.88 20.42 37.42
C ARG A 240 17.56 19.04 36.82
N GLU A 241 17.04 18.12 37.63
CA GLU A 241 16.65 16.78 37.21
C GLU A 241 15.49 16.79 36.22
N ALA A 242 14.43 17.56 36.50
CA ALA A 242 13.29 17.70 35.61
C ALA A 242 13.71 18.37 34.28
N ALA A 243 14.52 19.42 34.32
CA ALA A 243 15.03 20.08 33.13
C ALA A 243 15.89 19.14 32.26
N VAL A 244 16.78 18.34 32.88
CA VAL A 244 17.55 17.32 32.17
C VAL A 244 16.64 16.24 31.57
N ARG A 245 15.58 15.82 32.26
CA ARG A 245 14.61 14.85 31.74
C ARG A 245 13.84 15.38 30.53
N VAL A 246 13.50 16.66 30.52
CA VAL A 246 12.89 17.33 29.36
C VAL A 246 13.85 17.32 28.18
N LEU A 247 15.10 17.72 28.40
CA LEU A 247 16.13 17.75 27.36
C LEU A 247 16.51 16.35 26.86
N ALA A 248 16.27 15.29 27.64
CA ALA A 248 16.58 13.90 27.25
C ALA A 248 15.74 13.37 26.08
N TYR A 249 14.66 14.07 25.70
CA TYR A 249 13.86 13.75 24.51
C TYR A 249 14.41 14.38 23.22
N LEU A 250 15.42 15.25 23.33
CA LEU A 250 16.00 15.97 22.22
C LEU A 250 17.17 15.19 21.60
N ASP A 251 17.39 15.39 20.30
CA ASP A 251 18.58 14.88 19.62
C ASP A 251 19.79 15.81 19.83
N VAL A 252 20.95 15.39 19.32
CA VAL A 252 22.22 16.13 19.51
C VAL A 252 22.15 17.52 18.88
N ASP A 253 21.45 17.68 17.76
CA ASP A 253 21.28 18.97 17.09
C ASP A 253 20.41 19.92 17.92
N ASP A 254 19.28 19.42 18.43
CA ASP A 254 18.39 20.19 19.29
C ASP A 254 19.05 20.53 20.64
N LEU A 255 19.86 19.63 21.21
CA LEU A 255 20.69 19.91 22.39
C LEU A 255 21.73 21.00 22.10
N ALA A 256 22.35 20.98 20.93
CA ALA A 256 23.30 22.02 20.52
C ALA A 256 22.63 23.39 20.35
N ARG A 257 21.38 23.43 19.85
CA ARG A 257 20.55 24.65 19.81
C ARG A 257 20.19 25.11 21.22
N CYS A 258 19.77 24.20 22.09
CA CYS A 258 19.45 24.49 23.49
C CYS A 258 20.66 25.11 24.23
N ALA A 259 21.87 24.61 23.95
CA ALA A 259 23.09 25.14 24.55
C ALA A 259 23.41 26.59 24.15
N GLN A 260 22.76 27.14 23.13
CA GLN A 260 22.93 28.52 22.66
C GLN A 260 21.91 29.49 23.25
N VAL A 261 20.88 28.99 23.95
CA VAL A 261 19.79 29.82 24.51
C VAL A 261 20.27 30.67 25.68
N CYS A 262 20.81 30.04 26.73
CA CYS A 262 21.34 30.75 27.90
C CYS A 262 22.43 29.93 28.58
N ARG A 263 23.15 30.55 29.54
CA ARG A 263 24.22 29.87 30.31
C ARG A 263 23.70 28.67 31.08
N ASN A 264 22.50 28.75 31.67
CA ASN A 264 21.89 27.64 32.40
C ASN A 264 21.60 26.44 31.49
N TRP A 265 20.97 26.67 30.33
CA TRP A 265 20.70 25.61 29.34
C TRP A 265 21.99 25.02 28.77
N LYS A 266 23.01 25.86 28.54
CA LYS A 266 24.34 25.39 28.16
C LYS A 266 24.94 24.46 29.20
N MET A 267 24.72 24.68 30.49
CA MET A 267 25.16 23.79 31.57
C MET A 267 24.31 22.51 31.66
N LEU A 268 22.99 22.62 31.52
CA LEU A 268 22.06 21.49 31.56
C LEU A 268 22.33 20.48 30.45
N THR A 269 22.58 20.95 29.22
CA THR A 269 22.91 20.12 28.06
C THR A 269 24.24 19.36 28.21
N GLN A 270 25.10 19.72 29.16
CA GLN A 270 26.34 18.99 29.45
C GLN A 270 26.17 17.91 30.53
N SER A 271 24.96 17.74 31.05
CA SER A 271 24.67 16.73 32.07
C SER A 271 25.01 15.33 31.58
N SER A 272 25.77 14.58 32.37
CA SER A 272 26.21 13.21 32.07
C SER A 272 25.08 12.27 31.69
N MET A 273 23.88 12.45 32.26
CA MET A 273 22.69 11.67 31.94
C MET A 273 22.31 11.74 30.45
N LEU A 274 22.46 12.92 29.82
CA LEU A 274 22.11 13.14 28.42
C LEU A 274 23.07 12.43 27.45
N TRP A 275 24.31 12.19 27.89
CA TRP A 275 25.37 11.60 27.05
C TRP A 275 25.52 10.09 27.22
N SER A 276 24.59 9.45 27.93
CA SER A 276 24.52 7.99 28.06
C SER A 276 24.09 7.31 26.75
N LYS A 277 23.30 8.01 25.93
CA LYS A 277 22.91 7.62 24.58
C LYS A 277 23.31 8.72 23.61
N LEU A 278 24.10 8.37 22.60
CA LEU A 278 24.59 9.29 21.58
C LEU A 278 24.22 8.76 20.20
N ASP A 279 23.26 9.42 19.55
CA ASP A 279 22.88 9.12 18.17
C ASP A 279 23.40 10.21 17.23
N LEU A 280 24.32 9.84 16.34
CA LEU A 280 24.96 10.74 15.39
C LEU A 280 24.58 10.44 13.94
N HIS A 281 23.70 9.47 13.70
CA HIS A 281 23.29 9.08 12.35
C HIS A 281 22.66 10.24 11.57
N ARG A 282 21.84 11.08 12.22
CA ARG A 282 21.23 12.27 11.57
C ARG A 282 22.25 13.30 11.11
N THR A 283 23.45 13.27 11.69
CA THR A 283 24.55 14.18 11.38
C THR A 283 25.64 13.52 10.52
N SER A 284 25.39 12.33 9.97
CA SER A 284 26.37 11.50 9.26
C SER A 284 27.08 12.25 8.12
N ASP A 285 26.37 13.12 7.39
CA ASP A 285 26.91 13.89 6.26
C ASP A 285 27.95 14.94 6.67
N ALA A 286 27.83 15.49 7.88
CA ALA A 286 28.71 16.52 8.42
C ALA A 286 29.77 15.95 9.39
N LEU A 287 29.59 14.70 9.84
CA LEU A 287 30.43 14.08 10.85
C LEU A 287 31.73 13.54 10.26
N ASP A 288 32.84 14.23 10.54
CA ASP A 288 34.19 13.72 10.25
C ASP A 288 34.80 12.95 11.44
N ASP A 289 35.91 12.24 11.21
CA ASP A 289 36.60 11.42 12.22
C ASP A 289 37.02 12.22 13.48
N ARG A 290 37.34 13.52 13.33
CA ARG A 290 37.76 14.37 14.47
C ARG A 290 36.56 14.81 15.30
N LEU A 291 35.47 15.18 14.64
CA LEU A 291 34.25 15.63 15.28
C LEU A 291 33.59 14.47 16.03
N ALA A 292 33.49 13.30 15.40
CA ALA A 292 33.01 12.07 16.04
C ALA A 292 33.83 11.75 17.31
N MET A 293 35.16 11.76 17.20
CA MET A 293 36.04 11.54 18.35
C MET A 293 35.80 12.55 19.49
N ARG A 294 35.58 13.83 19.19
CA ARG A 294 35.28 14.84 20.23
C ARG A 294 33.97 14.55 20.97
N PHE A 295 32.92 14.17 20.25
CA PHE A 295 31.65 13.80 20.87
C PHE A 295 31.80 12.56 21.75
N ILE A 296 32.47 11.52 21.25
CA ILE A 296 32.70 10.27 21.98
C ILE A 296 33.57 10.53 23.21
N GLN A 297 34.63 11.33 23.10
CA GLN A 297 35.51 11.67 24.22
C GLN A 297 34.75 12.40 25.33
N ARG A 298 33.82 13.28 24.97
CA ARG A 298 32.95 13.99 25.93
C ARG A 298 31.97 13.06 26.62
N ALA A 299 31.38 12.11 25.88
CA ALA A 299 30.41 11.15 26.41
C ALA A 299 31.08 9.97 27.16
N ARG A 300 32.37 9.74 26.94
CA ARG A 300 33.14 8.53 27.32
C ARG A 300 32.83 7.93 28.70
N PRO A 301 32.74 8.70 29.81
CA PRO A 301 32.53 8.10 31.13
C PRO A 301 31.15 7.47 31.31
N TYR A 302 30.16 7.92 30.53
CA TYR A 302 28.74 7.60 30.71
C TYR A 302 28.13 6.88 29.51
N LEU A 303 28.81 6.87 28.37
CA LEU A 303 28.29 6.36 27.10
C LEU A 303 28.01 4.85 27.18
N GLN A 304 26.74 4.50 27.01
CA GLN A 304 26.23 3.12 26.97
C GLN A 304 25.72 2.75 25.58
N HIS A 305 25.13 3.71 24.85
CA HIS A 305 24.57 3.49 23.51
C HIS A 305 25.18 4.48 22.51
N LEU A 306 25.77 3.98 21.43
CA LEU A 306 26.35 4.78 20.36
C LEU A 306 25.81 4.34 19.00
N ASN A 307 25.14 5.25 18.30
CA ASN A 307 24.69 5.03 16.93
C ASN A 307 25.47 5.92 15.95
N LEU A 308 26.24 5.27 15.08
CA LEU A 308 27.05 5.89 14.02
C LEU A 308 26.60 5.40 12.63
N ARG A 309 25.38 4.87 12.48
CA ARG A 309 24.88 4.36 11.19
C ARG A 309 25.11 5.34 10.04
N GLN A 310 25.55 4.83 8.89
CA GLN A 310 25.86 5.60 7.67
C GLN A 310 26.95 6.68 7.83
N CYS A 311 27.71 6.71 8.93
CA CYS A 311 28.79 7.68 9.10
C CYS A 311 30.03 7.25 8.30
N SER A 312 30.08 7.57 7.01
CA SER A 312 31.11 7.11 6.07
C SER A 312 32.49 7.79 6.22
N ARG A 313 32.56 8.95 6.88
CA ARG A 313 33.79 9.75 7.06
C ARG A 313 34.50 9.52 8.39
N ILE A 314 34.05 8.56 9.20
CA ILE A 314 34.74 8.15 10.43
C ILE A 314 35.97 7.30 10.08
N GLY A 315 36.90 7.19 11.02
CA GLY A 315 38.12 6.43 10.83
C GLY A 315 38.74 5.98 12.14
N ARG A 316 40.06 5.80 12.11
CA ARG A 316 40.80 5.19 13.22
C ARG A 316 40.69 6.01 14.52
N LEU A 317 40.60 7.33 14.46
CA LEU A 317 40.50 8.16 15.69
C LEU A 317 39.20 7.87 16.42
N THR A 318 38.09 7.82 15.67
CA THR A 318 36.77 7.44 16.20
C THR A 318 36.83 6.06 16.84
N PHE A 319 37.39 5.05 16.17
CA PHE A 319 37.45 3.69 16.71
C PHE A 319 38.27 3.57 18.00
N VAL A 320 39.38 4.33 18.11
CA VAL A 320 40.17 4.43 19.36
C VAL A 320 39.38 5.16 20.46
N GLY A 321 38.58 6.16 20.10
CA GLY A 321 37.62 6.80 20.99
C GLY A 321 36.61 5.80 21.55
N ILE A 322 36.00 5.01 20.67
CA ILE A 322 35.01 3.99 21.02
C ILE A 322 35.63 2.97 21.97
N SER A 323 36.82 2.43 21.67
CA SER A 323 37.48 1.41 22.51
C SER A 323 37.81 1.92 23.93
N SER A 324 37.83 3.23 24.11
CA SER A 324 38.05 3.87 25.40
C SER A 324 36.77 4.00 26.25
N CYS A 325 35.59 3.72 25.68
CA CYS A 325 34.28 3.76 26.34
C CYS A 325 33.97 2.42 27.03
N LYS A 326 34.45 2.25 28.28
CA LYS A 326 34.33 0.98 29.02
C LYS A 326 32.91 0.59 29.41
N ASN A 327 31.99 1.55 29.43
CA ASN A 327 30.57 1.34 29.76
C ASN A 327 29.70 1.07 28.53
N LEU A 328 30.28 1.01 27.33
CA LEU A 328 29.54 0.86 26.08
C LEU A 328 28.94 -0.54 25.97
N GLN A 329 27.61 -0.59 25.84
CA GLN A 329 26.82 -1.82 25.75
C GLN A 329 26.18 -1.99 24.37
N ASP A 330 25.86 -0.91 23.69
CA ASP A 330 25.15 -0.90 22.42
C ASP A 330 25.91 -0.05 21.40
N LEU A 331 26.29 -0.67 20.30
CA LEU A 331 27.04 -0.05 19.24
C LEU A 331 26.44 -0.39 17.87
N ASN A 332 25.97 0.64 17.17
CA ASN A 332 25.53 0.54 15.80
C ASN A 332 26.53 1.20 14.85
N LEU A 333 27.13 0.39 13.98
CA LEU A 333 28.08 0.79 12.94
C LEU A 333 27.58 0.38 11.54
N SER A 334 26.29 0.12 11.38
CA SER A 334 25.76 -0.34 10.10
C SER A 334 25.98 0.70 8.99
N GLU A 335 26.23 0.22 7.77
CA GLU A 335 26.46 1.04 6.57
C GLU A 335 27.65 2.02 6.71
N CYS A 336 28.62 1.72 7.58
CA CYS A 336 29.86 2.47 7.71
C CYS A 336 30.97 1.81 6.90
N SER A 337 31.33 2.40 5.75
CA SER A 337 32.36 1.85 4.85
C SER A 337 33.76 1.79 5.48
N ALA A 338 34.07 2.62 6.47
CA ALA A 338 35.36 2.63 7.17
C ALA A 338 35.54 1.45 8.15
N VAL A 339 34.50 0.66 8.41
CA VAL A 339 34.53 -0.44 9.38
C VAL A 339 35.13 -1.70 8.72
N ASN A 340 36.33 -2.04 9.19
CA ASN A 340 37.11 -3.20 8.76
C ASN A 340 37.60 -4.02 9.96
N ASP A 341 38.38 -5.08 9.72
CA ASP A 341 38.85 -5.98 10.78
C ASP A 341 39.69 -5.30 11.86
N GLU A 342 40.50 -4.29 11.49
CA GLU A 342 41.31 -3.54 12.46
C GLU A 342 40.41 -2.67 13.36
N ALA A 343 39.37 -2.05 12.80
CA ALA A 343 38.37 -1.32 13.57
C ALA A 343 37.69 -2.22 14.61
N ILE A 344 37.20 -3.39 14.18
CA ILE A 344 36.55 -4.36 15.07
C ILE A 344 37.53 -4.87 16.13
N ARG A 345 38.79 -5.13 15.76
CA ARG A 345 39.81 -5.54 16.72
C ARG A 345 40.05 -4.48 17.79
N ILE A 346 40.20 -3.20 17.41
CA ILE A 346 40.39 -2.08 18.34
C ILE A 346 39.17 -1.94 19.28
N ILE A 347 37.97 -1.94 18.71
CA ILE A 347 36.73 -1.72 19.46
C ILE A 347 36.49 -2.87 20.45
N THR A 348 36.55 -4.11 20.00
CA THR A 348 36.26 -5.29 20.83
C THR A 348 37.31 -5.50 21.93
N ALA A 349 38.56 -5.12 21.69
CA ALA A 349 39.60 -5.10 22.71
C ALA A 349 39.40 -4.00 23.79
N GLY A 350 38.56 -3.00 23.52
CA GLY A 350 38.25 -1.93 24.44
C GLY A 350 36.93 -2.10 25.19
N CYS A 351 35.90 -2.57 24.49
CA CYS A 351 34.50 -2.62 24.93
C CYS A 351 34.05 -4.06 25.20
N HIS A 352 34.44 -4.61 26.35
CA HIS A 352 34.20 -6.03 26.66
C HIS A 352 32.77 -6.37 27.11
N ILE A 353 32.00 -5.35 27.50
CA ILE A 353 30.62 -5.51 27.99
C ILE A 353 29.56 -5.24 26.90
N LEU A 354 29.96 -5.21 25.63
CA LEU A 354 29.02 -5.05 24.52
C LEU A 354 27.96 -6.16 24.57
N LEU A 355 26.71 -5.73 24.55
CA LEU A 355 25.50 -6.54 24.50
C LEU A 355 24.89 -6.52 23.10
N TYR A 356 24.96 -5.37 22.41
CA TYR A 356 24.43 -5.17 21.06
C TYR A 356 25.52 -4.66 20.14
N LEU A 357 25.67 -5.32 18.99
CA LEU A 357 26.58 -4.91 17.94
C LEU A 357 25.93 -5.07 16.57
N ASN A 358 25.82 -3.99 15.82
CA ASN A 358 25.33 -4.00 14.45
C ASN A 358 26.45 -3.61 13.47
N LEU A 359 26.78 -4.56 12.58
CA LEU A 359 27.79 -4.47 11.54
C LEU A 359 27.20 -4.72 10.15
N SER A 360 25.88 -4.51 9.95
CA SER A 360 25.26 -4.73 8.64
C SER A 360 25.87 -3.81 7.57
N HIS A 361 26.00 -4.30 6.34
CA HIS A 361 26.57 -3.55 5.21
C HIS A 361 27.98 -2.99 5.50
N THR A 362 28.86 -3.81 6.08
CA THR A 362 30.28 -3.45 6.33
C THR A 362 31.23 -4.44 5.68
N GLU A 363 32.53 -4.09 5.65
CA GLU A 363 33.60 -4.89 5.02
C GLU A 363 34.28 -5.83 6.03
N VAL A 364 33.51 -6.41 6.95
CA VAL A 364 34.05 -7.33 7.96
C VAL A 364 34.35 -8.70 7.36
N THR A 365 35.50 -9.27 7.73
CA THR A 365 35.94 -10.60 7.28
C THR A 365 36.00 -11.61 8.44
N ASP A 366 36.47 -12.83 8.17
CA ASP A 366 36.69 -13.87 9.18
C ASP A 366 37.56 -13.39 10.38
N GLN A 367 38.45 -12.41 10.15
CA GLN A 367 39.32 -11.86 11.20
C GLN A 367 38.54 -10.97 12.20
N SER A 368 37.49 -10.27 11.76
CA SER A 368 36.54 -9.60 12.65
C SER A 368 35.87 -10.61 13.58
N PHE A 369 35.38 -11.72 13.05
CA PHE A 369 34.74 -12.78 13.84
C PHE A 369 35.70 -13.44 14.82
N ARG A 370 36.97 -13.61 14.45
CA ARG A 370 38.03 -14.04 15.39
C ARG A 370 38.21 -13.06 16.55
N SER A 371 38.10 -11.76 16.30
CA SER A 371 38.20 -10.74 17.34
C SER A 371 36.96 -10.75 18.26
N LEU A 372 35.76 -10.87 17.69
CA LEU A 372 34.51 -11.05 18.44
C LEU A 372 34.58 -12.29 19.35
N ALA A 373 35.02 -13.42 18.78
CA ALA A 373 35.19 -14.70 19.48
C ALA A 373 36.18 -14.65 20.65
N ARG A 374 37.07 -13.66 20.69
CA ARG A 374 38.07 -13.47 21.76
C ARG A 374 37.59 -12.55 22.87
N HIS A 375 36.89 -11.46 22.54
CA HIS A 375 36.65 -10.38 23.51
C HIS A 375 35.18 -10.18 23.91
N CYS A 376 34.22 -10.56 23.06
CA CYS A 376 32.80 -10.21 23.25
C CYS A 376 32.03 -11.28 24.05
N HIS A 377 32.30 -11.39 25.35
CA HIS A 377 31.74 -12.46 26.21
C HIS A 377 30.25 -12.29 26.56
N PHE A 378 29.74 -11.06 26.48
CA PHE A 378 28.36 -10.73 26.88
C PHE A 378 27.45 -10.39 25.71
N LEU A 379 27.93 -10.54 24.47
CA LEU A 379 27.17 -10.15 23.29
C LEU A 379 25.89 -10.98 23.17
N GLN A 380 24.76 -10.29 23.09
CA GLN A 380 23.40 -10.85 23.00
C GLN A 380 22.79 -10.62 21.62
N PHE A 381 23.14 -9.52 20.96
CA PHE A 381 22.66 -9.18 19.62
C PHE A 381 23.85 -8.94 18.69
N LEU A 382 23.83 -9.63 17.54
CA LEU A 382 24.78 -9.43 16.45
C LEU A 382 24.02 -9.38 15.13
N SER A 383 24.16 -8.29 14.38
CA SER A 383 23.80 -8.28 12.96
C SER A 383 25.04 -8.12 12.11
N VAL A 384 25.15 -8.97 11.10
CA VAL A 384 26.16 -8.93 10.03
C VAL A 384 25.46 -8.94 8.65
N ALA A 385 24.19 -8.52 8.61
CA ALA A 385 23.38 -8.55 7.40
C ALA A 385 24.06 -7.84 6.23
N TYR A 386 24.01 -8.46 5.05
CA TYR A 386 24.60 -8.02 3.79
C TYR A 386 26.12 -7.76 3.85
N SER A 387 26.82 -8.25 4.87
CA SER A 387 28.29 -8.26 4.91
C SER A 387 28.80 -9.50 4.20
N ARG A 388 29.36 -9.34 3.00
CA ARG A 388 29.66 -10.46 2.08
C ARG A 388 31.12 -10.91 2.06
N GLN A 389 31.99 -10.31 2.87
CA GLN A 389 33.45 -10.54 2.82
C GLN A 389 33.96 -11.63 3.78
N PHE A 390 33.08 -12.27 4.56
CA PHE A 390 33.43 -13.39 5.44
C PHE A 390 32.97 -14.74 4.87
N SER A 391 33.59 -15.84 5.30
CA SER A 391 33.32 -17.21 4.87
C SER A 391 32.79 -18.08 6.02
N ASP A 392 32.59 -19.38 5.79
CA ASP A 392 32.21 -20.33 6.85
C ASP A 392 33.19 -20.33 8.04
N LYS A 393 34.44 -19.91 7.84
CA LYS A 393 35.47 -19.80 8.89
C LYS A 393 35.09 -18.79 9.97
N ALA A 394 34.29 -17.79 9.65
CA ALA A 394 33.79 -16.81 10.61
C ALA A 394 33.11 -17.48 11.81
N PHE A 395 32.16 -18.38 11.54
CA PHE A 395 31.45 -19.08 12.61
C PHE A 395 32.31 -20.14 13.27
N LEU A 396 33.22 -20.81 12.54
CA LEU A 396 34.21 -21.70 13.15
C LEU A 396 35.09 -20.99 14.17
N HIS A 397 35.46 -19.73 13.92
CA HIS A 397 36.20 -18.92 14.90
C HIS A 397 35.40 -18.67 16.17
N ILE A 398 34.09 -18.44 16.05
CA ILE A 398 33.21 -18.30 17.21
C ILE A 398 33.04 -19.63 17.94
N THR A 399 32.81 -20.73 17.23
CA THR A 399 32.66 -22.08 17.81
C THR A 399 33.89 -22.47 18.64
N ASN A 400 35.09 -22.12 18.17
CA ASN A 400 36.36 -22.40 18.87
C ASN A 400 36.75 -21.31 19.90
N GLY A 401 35.99 -20.22 19.99
CA GLY A 401 36.26 -19.08 20.87
C GLY A 401 35.55 -19.15 22.22
N ARG A 402 35.73 -18.10 23.03
CA ARG A 402 35.05 -17.92 24.33
C ARG A 402 33.98 -16.81 24.30
N GLY A 403 34.04 -15.94 23.30
CA GLY A 403 33.06 -14.88 23.05
C GLY A 403 31.77 -15.37 22.40
N CYS A 404 30.76 -14.49 22.36
CA CYS A 404 29.45 -14.65 21.73
C CYS A 404 28.62 -15.87 22.21
N ARG A 405 28.93 -16.44 23.38
CA ARG A 405 28.19 -17.59 23.95
C ARG A 405 26.81 -17.22 24.48
N LYS A 406 26.55 -15.94 24.74
CA LYS A 406 25.27 -15.41 25.21
C LYS A 406 24.40 -14.85 24.09
N LEU A 407 24.72 -15.17 22.84
CA LEU A 407 24.03 -14.59 21.69
C LEU A 407 22.59 -15.11 21.64
N ALA A 408 21.64 -14.19 21.78
CA ALA A 408 20.21 -14.46 21.73
C ALA A 408 19.59 -14.03 20.39
N HIS A 409 20.18 -13.07 19.69
CA HIS A 409 19.73 -12.58 18.39
C HIS A 409 20.88 -12.57 17.39
N LEU A 410 20.66 -13.20 16.24
CA LEU A 410 21.58 -13.23 15.12
C LEU A 410 20.84 -12.89 13.83
N ASP A 411 21.38 -11.91 13.12
CA ASP A 411 20.91 -11.51 11.80
C ASP A 411 22.04 -11.68 10.78
N ILE A 412 21.82 -12.63 9.85
CA ILE A 412 22.74 -12.99 8.76
C ILE A 412 22.10 -12.73 7.39
N SER A 413 21.08 -11.86 7.33
CA SER A 413 20.34 -11.61 6.10
C SER A 413 21.25 -11.21 4.95
N GLY A 414 20.98 -11.67 3.72
CA GLY A 414 21.78 -11.35 2.53
C GLY A 414 23.21 -11.91 2.50
N CYS A 415 23.62 -12.73 3.48
CA CYS A 415 24.92 -13.40 3.53
C CYS A 415 24.96 -14.68 2.67
N THR A 416 24.73 -14.52 1.36
CA THR A 416 24.59 -15.62 0.39
C THR A 416 25.87 -16.41 0.14
N GLN A 417 27.00 -16.00 0.70
CA GLN A 417 28.28 -16.69 0.60
C GLN A 417 28.44 -17.87 1.56
N LEU A 418 27.54 -18.01 2.55
CA LEU A 418 27.57 -19.12 3.51
C LEU A 418 27.23 -20.46 2.85
N THR A 419 28.02 -21.48 3.12
CA THR A 419 27.75 -22.85 2.65
C THR A 419 27.09 -23.69 3.75
N PRO A 420 26.67 -24.94 3.49
CA PRO A 420 26.16 -25.83 4.54
C PRO A 420 27.08 -25.91 5.78
N ILE A 421 28.40 -25.82 5.59
CA ILE A 421 29.38 -25.87 6.68
C ILE A 421 29.24 -24.64 7.60
N GLY A 422 28.97 -23.46 7.01
CA GLY A 422 28.73 -22.23 7.75
C GLY A 422 27.49 -22.32 8.63
N TYR A 423 26.37 -22.83 8.08
CA TYR A 423 25.13 -23.03 8.84
C TYR A 423 25.31 -24.05 9.98
N ASP A 424 26.03 -25.15 9.75
CA ASP A 424 26.31 -26.15 10.78
C ASP A 424 27.19 -25.57 11.90
N SER A 425 28.23 -24.83 11.53
CA SER A 425 29.11 -24.14 12.48
C SER A 425 28.36 -23.10 13.30
N MET A 426 27.47 -22.34 12.67
CA MET A 426 26.60 -21.36 13.32
C MET A 426 25.65 -22.04 14.31
N ALA A 427 24.98 -23.12 13.91
CA ALA A 427 24.07 -23.88 14.76
C ALA A 427 24.79 -24.50 15.98
N GLU A 428 26.08 -24.82 15.84
CA GLU A 428 26.92 -25.30 16.93
C GLU A 428 27.41 -24.19 17.86
N ALA A 429 27.73 -23.02 17.29
CA ALA A 429 28.19 -21.85 18.04
C ALA A 429 27.11 -21.28 18.97
N PHE A 430 25.86 -21.22 18.50
CA PHE A 430 24.77 -20.46 19.12
C PHE A 430 23.59 -21.34 19.56
N ARG A 431 23.84 -22.30 20.47
CA ARG A 431 22.80 -23.27 20.91
C ARG A 431 21.61 -22.62 21.64
N ASP A 432 21.85 -21.49 22.31
CA ASP A 432 20.84 -20.75 23.08
C ASP A 432 20.21 -19.60 22.27
N LEU A 433 20.35 -19.61 20.94
CA LEU A 433 19.80 -18.57 20.08
C LEU A 433 18.28 -18.54 20.16
N GLU A 434 17.71 -17.37 20.45
CA GLU A 434 16.26 -17.16 20.53
C GLU A 434 15.70 -16.59 19.23
N ASN A 435 16.45 -15.75 18.52
CA ASN A 435 15.99 -15.03 17.35
C ASN A 435 17.01 -15.19 16.21
N LEU A 436 16.54 -15.74 15.09
CA LEU A 436 17.34 -15.93 13.88
C LEU A 436 16.68 -15.22 12.70
N VAL A 437 17.40 -14.28 12.10
CA VAL A 437 16.96 -13.54 10.91
C VAL A 437 17.86 -13.94 9.74
N MET A 438 17.24 -14.50 8.71
CA MET A 438 17.87 -15.03 7.51
C MET A 438 17.08 -14.55 6.29
N ASP A 439 16.88 -13.23 6.18
CA ASP A 439 16.16 -12.65 5.05
C ASP A 439 17.10 -12.52 3.82
N ASP A 440 16.57 -12.50 2.60
CA ASP A 440 17.33 -12.45 1.33
C ASP A 440 18.46 -13.49 1.16
N MET A 441 18.32 -14.68 1.76
CA MET A 441 19.22 -15.82 1.63
C MET A 441 18.82 -16.69 0.43
N THR A 442 19.34 -16.34 -0.75
CA THR A 442 19.05 -17.07 -2.01
C THR A 442 19.61 -18.50 -2.06
N ASN A 443 20.49 -18.85 -1.14
CA ASN A 443 21.14 -20.17 -1.04
C ASN A 443 20.52 -21.08 0.04
N LEU A 444 19.44 -20.63 0.71
CA LEU A 444 18.83 -21.38 1.80
C LEU A 444 18.16 -22.65 1.26
N SER A 445 18.46 -23.80 1.87
CA SER A 445 17.97 -25.11 1.43
C SER A 445 17.36 -25.89 2.59
N ASP A 446 16.57 -26.90 2.25
CA ASP A 446 15.97 -27.84 3.20
C ASP A 446 17.00 -28.51 4.14
N ARG A 447 18.21 -28.79 3.63
CA ARG A 447 19.29 -29.37 4.44
C ARG A 447 19.76 -28.40 5.51
N HIS A 448 19.90 -27.12 5.16
CA HIS A 448 20.26 -26.06 6.11
C HIS A 448 19.18 -25.96 7.20
N MET A 449 17.92 -25.88 6.80
CA MET A 449 16.79 -25.80 7.73
C MET A 449 16.70 -27.00 8.66
N ASN A 450 16.90 -28.22 8.15
CA ASN A 450 16.93 -29.43 8.98
C ASN A 450 18.01 -29.40 10.05
N ASN A 451 19.23 -28.96 9.69
CA ASN A 451 20.34 -28.90 10.64
C ASN A 451 20.12 -27.81 11.69
N LEU A 452 19.62 -26.64 11.29
CA LEU A 452 19.26 -25.55 12.18
C LEU A 452 18.16 -25.98 13.16
N CYS A 453 17.05 -26.50 12.66
CA CYS A 453 15.90 -26.89 13.48
C CYS A 453 16.20 -28.02 14.48
N LYS A 454 17.20 -28.88 14.21
CA LYS A 454 17.62 -29.94 15.14
C LYS A 454 18.51 -29.46 16.28
N ARG A 455 19.21 -28.34 16.11
CA ARG A 455 20.21 -27.86 17.06
C ARG A 455 19.72 -26.64 17.85
N LEU A 456 18.90 -25.78 17.25
CA LEU A 456 18.44 -24.51 17.82
C LEU A 456 17.10 -24.65 18.55
N ASN A 457 17.05 -25.46 19.60
CA ASN A 457 15.78 -25.81 20.27
C ASN A 457 15.14 -24.67 21.09
N ASN A 458 15.91 -23.61 21.37
CA ASN A 458 15.44 -22.43 22.12
C ASN A 458 14.92 -21.31 21.20
N LEU A 459 14.81 -21.57 19.89
CA LEU A 459 14.41 -20.55 18.93
C LEU A 459 12.94 -20.13 19.15
N LYS A 460 12.75 -18.85 19.43
CA LYS A 460 11.46 -18.16 19.59
C LYS A 460 11.03 -17.41 18.34
N GLN A 461 11.98 -16.93 17.54
CA GLN A 461 11.70 -16.19 16.31
C GLN A 461 12.56 -16.70 15.15
N ILE A 462 11.90 -16.89 14.01
CA ILE A 462 12.55 -17.12 12.73
C ILE A 462 11.99 -16.20 11.65
N SER A 463 12.87 -15.50 10.94
CA SER A 463 12.54 -14.68 9.77
C SER A 463 13.32 -15.19 8.55
N MET A 464 12.60 -15.39 7.44
CA MET A 464 13.11 -15.90 6.17
C MET A 464 12.46 -15.17 4.98
N TRP A 465 12.28 -13.85 5.08
CA TRP A 465 11.74 -13.03 4.00
C TRP A 465 12.61 -13.16 2.75
N SER A 466 11.98 -13.32 1.61
CA SER A 466 12.49 -13.62 0.27
C SER A 466 13.41 -14.86 0.17
N SER A 467 13.66 -15.53 1.29
CA SER A 467 14.58 -16.67 1.42
C SER A 467 13.85 -17.99 1.36
N ALA A 468 12.60 -18.02 1.85
CA ALA A 468 11.80 -19.23 1.86
C ALA A 468 11.36 -19.66 0.46
N ARG A 469 11.52 -18.85 -0.60
CA ARG A 469 11.01 -19.12 -1.95
C ARG A 469 11.39 -20.51 -2.51
N GLN A 470 12.56 -21.03 -2.15
CA GLN A 470 13.07 -22.33 -2.61
C GLN A 470 12.83 -23.49 -1.63
N LEU A 471 12.36 -23.22 -0.42
CA LEU A 471 12.18 -24.24 0.61
C LEU A 471 10.99 -25.15 0.27
N SER A 472 11.17 -26.46 0.45
CA SER A 472 10.09 -27.43 0.28
C SER A 472 9.29 -27.61 1.57
N GLY A 473 8.18 -28.35 1.48
CA GLY A 473 7.41 -28.78 2.64
C GLY A 473 8.22 -29.51 3.72
N TYR A 474 9.34 -30.15 3.36
CA TYR A 474 10.23 -30.79 4.32
C TYR A 474 10.84 -29.78 5.30
N ALA A 475 11.28 -28.60 4.85
CA ALA A 475 11.82 -27.56 5.73
C ALA A 475 10.78 -27.12 6.78
N PHE A 476 9.53 -26.89 6.36
CA PHE A 476 8.44 -26.52 7.27
C PHE A 476 8.05 -27.64 8.23
N LYS A 477 8.15 -28.91 7.80
CA LYS A 477 8.02 -30.06 8.70
C LYS A 477 9.16 -30.09 9.73
N GLN A 478 10.38 -29.70 9.39
CA GLN A 478 11.46 -29.59 10.38
C GLN A 478 11.22 -28.41 11.34
N MET A 479 10.66 -27.30 10.86
CA MET A 479 10.31 -26.17 11.73
C MET A 479 9.30 -26.53 12.81
N SER A 480 8.43 -27.54 12.60
CA SER A 480 7.50 -27.97 13.66
C SER A 480 8.21 -28.62 14.86
N LEU A 481 9.50 -28.96 14.76
CA LEU A 481 10.31 -29.42 15.89
C LEU A 481 10.65 -28.29 16.87
N LEU A 482 10.58 -27.03 16.43
CA LEU A 482 10.91 -25.85 17.23
C LEU A 482 9.70 -25.40 18.05
N THR A 483 9.37 -26.15 19.10
CA THR A 483 8.13 -25.97 19.88
C THR A 483 8.02 -24.63 20.62
N GLN A 484 9.14 -23.93 20.82
CA GLN A 484 9.20 -22.61 21.46
C GLN A 484 8.95 -21.44 20.48
N LEU A 485 8.69 -21.71 19.19
CA LEU A 485 8.44 -20.65 18.21
C LEU A 485 7.20 -19.82 18.58
N THR A 486 7.43 -18.51 18.66
CA THR A 486 6.42 -17.49 18.94
C THR A 486 6.19 -16.57 17.73
N THR A 487 7.20 -16.43 16.88
CA THR A 487 7.22 -15.54 15.71
C THR A 487 7.76 -16.27 14.49
N ILE A 488 6.95 -16.33 13.43
CA ILE A 488 7.35 -16.92 12.14
C ILE A 488 7.05 -15.90 11.03
N LYS A 489 8.06 -15.59 10.22
CA LYS A 489 7.95 -14.66 9.08
C LYS A 489 8.59 -15.24 7.83
N PHE A 490 7.83 -15.35 6.75
CA PHE A 490 8.35 -15.64 5.41
C PHE A 490 7.31 -15.21 4.35
N ASP A 491 7.71 -15.23 3.09
CA ASP A 491 6.89 -14.84 1.94
C ASP A 491 7.21 -15.69 0.70
N SER A 492 6.39 -15.54 -0.35
CA SER A 492 6.60 -16.08 -1.70
C SER A 492 6.91 -17.59 -1.76
N ASN A 493 6.48 -18.37 -0.76
CA ASN A 493 6.69 -19.82 -0.77
C ASN A 493 5.53 -20.53 -1.47
N LYS A 494 5.85 -21.24 -2.56
CA LYS A 494 4.86 -21.96 -3.37
C LYS A 494 4.68 -23.43 -2.97
N MET A 495 5.54 -23.96 -2.11
CA MET A 495 5.58 -25.39 -1.77
C MET A 495 4.96 -25.72 -0.41
N ILE A 496 4.73 -24.72 0.43
CA ILE A 496 4.05 -24.86 1.71
C ILE A 496 2.58 -25.18 1.45
N THR A 497 2.03 -26.09 2.23
CA THR A 497 0.64 -26.53 2.12
C THR A 497 -0.04 -26.43 3.48
N ASP A 498 -1.36 -26.53 3.48
CA ASP A 498 -2.17 -26.49 4.71
C ASP A 498 -1.76 -27.56 5.73
N GLU A 499 -1.27 -28.71 5.28
CA GLU A 499 -0.80 -29.79 6.17
C GLU A 499 0.46 -29.38 6.94
N HIS A 500 1.40 -28.72 6.28
CA HIS A 500 2.61 -28.23 6.94
C HIS A 500 2.27 -27.18 8.00
N LEU A 501 1.35 -26.26 7.69
CA LEU A 501 0.89 -25.27 8.68
C LEU A 501 0.09 -25.90 9.81
N ARG A 502 -0.70 -26.94 9.54
CA ARG A 502 -1.39 -27.70 10.58
C ARG A 502 -0.39 -28.30 11.58
N LEU A 503 0.71 -28.87 11.09
CA LEU A 503 1.78 -29.42 11.94
C LEU A 503 2.48 -28.33 12.76
N ILE A 504 2.81 -27.19 12.14
CA ILE A 504 3.42 -26.05 12.83
C ILE A 504 2.48 -25.53 13.92
N CYS A 505 1.21 -25.25 13.60
CA CYS A 505 0.25 -24.71 14.57
C CYS A 505 -0.06 -25.67 15.73
N ARG A 506 0.01 -26.99 15.49
CA ARG A 506 -0.16 -28.01 16.54
C ARG A 506 1.05 -28.12 17.47
N SER A 507 2.25 -27.92 16.93
CA SER A 507 3.50 -28.11 17.68
C SER A 507 3.97 -26.82 18.37
N CYS A 508 3.75 -25.68 17.73
CA CYS A 508 4.18 -24.35 18.19
C CYS A 508 2.94 -23.56 18.66
N THR A 509 2.43 -23.88 19.85
CA THR A 509 1.13 -23.34 20.32
C THR A 509 1.20 -21.91 20.84
N GLU A 510 2.41 -21.41 21.13
CA GLU A 510 2.67 -20.06 21.67
C GLU A 510 2.90 -19.01 20.57
N ILE A 511 2.64 -19.34 19.30
CA ILE A 511 2.71 -18.37 18.20
C ILE A 511 1.78 -17.19 18.47
N TYR A 512 2.36 -15.99 18.60
CA TYR A 512 1.62 -14.73 18.69
C TYR A 512 1.77 -13.87 17.42
N TYR A 513 2.81 -14.09 16.62
CA TYR A 513 3.07 -13.38 15.37
C TYR A 513 3.29 -14.37 14.22
N LEU A 514 2.41 -14.35 13.22
CA LEU A 514 2.53 -15.18 12.02
C LEU A 514 2.39 -14.31 10.77
N SER A 515 3.41 -14.30 9.93
CA SER A 515 3.39 -13.61 8.63
C SER A 515 3.84 -14.55 7.52
N MET A 516 2.94 -14.79 6.58
CA MET A 516 3.12 -15.70 5.45
C MET A 516 2.44 -15.07 4.23
N THR A 517 3.16 -14.23 3.49
CA THR A 517 2.60 -13.51 2.35
C THR A 517 2.92 -14.19 1.04
N ASP A 518 2.11 -13.97 0.00
CA ASP A 518 2.34 -14.53 -1.35
C ASP A 518 2.54 -16.07 -1.33
N CYS A 519 1.83 -16.77 -0.45
CA CYS A 519 1.88 -18.22 -0.33
C CYS A 519 0.73 -18.83 -1.14
N SER A 520 0.96 -19.05 -2.44
CA SER A 520 -0.08 -19.41 -3.42
C SER A 520 -0.77 -20.76 -3.20
N SER A 521 -0.16 -21.66 -2.41
CA SER A 521 -0.64 -23.04 -2.18
C SER A 521 -1.48 -23.20 -0.91
N LEU A 522 -1.61 -22.13 -0.12
CA LEU A 522 -2.39 -22.13 1.12
C LEU A 522 -3.87 -21.86 0.83
N THR A 523 -4.76 -22.69 1.37
CA THR A 523 -6.21 -22.58 1.20
C THR A 523 -6.91 -22.31 2.53
N ASP A 524 -8.24 -22.23 2.53
CA ASP A 524 -9.05 -22.02 3.74
C ASP A 524 -8.77 -23.00 4.89
N ASN A 525 -8.27 -24.20 4.60
CA ASN A 525 -7.91 -25.17 5.65
C ASN A 525 -6.74 -24.68 6.53
N CYS A 526 -5.81 -23.87 6.00
CA CYS A 526 -4.75 -23.30 6.82
C CYS A 526 -5.33 -22.32 7.87
N MET A 527 -6.32 -21.52 7.48
CA MET A 527 -6.92 -20.51 8.35
C MET A 527 -7.64 -21.13 9.55
N LYS A 528 -8.27 -22.29 9.36
CA LYS A 528 -8.82 -23.09 10.47
C LYS A 528 -7.73 -23.56 11.45
N SER A 529 -6.57 -23.96 10.93
CA SER A 529 -5.44 -24.41 11.77
C SER A 529 -4.84 -23.23 12.54
N ILE A 530 -4.65 -22.09 11.88
CA ILE A 530 -4.19 -20.83 12.49
C ILE A 530 -5.18 -20.35 13.56
N GLY A 531 -6.49 -20.51 13.31
CA GLY A 531 -7.56 -20.17 14.26
C GLY A 531 -7.41 -20.83 15.63
N SER A 532 -6.76 -22.01 15.70
CA SER A 532 -6.51 -22.74 16.96
C SER A 532 -5.47 -22.09 17.88
N LEU A 533 -4.66 -21.15 17.38
CA LEU A 533 -3.59 -20.50 18.13
C LEU A 533 -4.16 -19.48 19.14
N LYS A 534 -4.13 -19.83 20.44
CA LYS A 534 -4.71 -19.02 21.52
C LYS A 534 -3.94 -17.73 21.82
N GLN A 535 -2.69 -17.64 21.39
CA GLN A 535 -1.82 -16.49 21.63
C GLN A 535 -1.73 -15.54 20.45
N LEU A 536 -2.33 -15.88 19.29
CA LEU A 536 -2.19 -15.12 18.05
C LEU A 536 -2.67 -13.68 18.23
N ARG A 537 -1.78 -12.73 17.93
CA ARG A 537 -2.02 -11.28 17.97
C ARG A 537 -1.88 -10.64 16.60
N VAL A 538 -0.90 -11.10 15.81
CA VAL A 538 -0.60 -10.55 14.48
C VAL A 538 -0.67 -11.69 13.47
N LEU A 539 -1.55 -11.51 12.47
CA LEU A 539 -1.67 -12.41 11.33
C LEU A 539 -1.56 -11.61 10.04
N ASN A 540 -0.57 -11.96 9.22
CA ASN A 540 -0.40 -11.40 7.88
C ASN A 540 -0.46 -12.51 6.82
N MET A 541 -1.51 -12.48 6.02
CA MET A 541 -1.79 -13.42 4.93
C MET A 541 -1.96 -12.68 3.60
N ALA A 542 -1.31 -11.52 3.43
CA ALA A 542 -1.40 -10.75 2.20
C ALA A 542 -0.97 -11.59 0.98
N ASP A 543 -1.63 -11.37 -0.15
CA ASP A 543 -1.40 -12.05 -1.43
C ASP A 543 -1.64 -13.57 -1.39
N CYS A 544 -2.30 -14.11 -0.35
CA CYS A 544 -2.77 -15.50 -0.34
C CYS A 544 -4.11 -15.62 -1.09
N LEU A 545 -4.03 -15.76 -2.41
CA LEU A 545 -5.15 -15.65 -3.35
C LEU A 545 -6.24 -16.74 -3.23
N LEU A 546 -5.94 -17.87 -2.60
CA LEU A 546 -6.89 -18.99 -2.43
C LEU A 546 -7.70 -18.90 -1.12
N ILE A 547 -7.44 -17.90 -0.27
CA ILE A 547 -8.22 -17.65 0.94
C ILE A 547 -9.53 -16.96 0.56
N THR A 548 -10.63 -17.49 1.07
CA THR A 548 -11.99 -16.99 0.85
C THR A 548 -12.71 -16.74 2.18
N ASP A 549 -13.99 -16.36 2.11
CA ASP A 549 -14.84 -16.20 3.28
C ASP A 549 -14.91 -17.45 4.17
N THR A 550 -14.79 -18.65 3.61
CA THR A 550 -14.75 -19.89 4.41
C THR A 550 -13.47 -19.99 5.25
N GLY A 551 -12.35 -19.48 4.75
CA GLY A 551 -11.10 -19.39 5.50
C GLY A 551 -11.20 -18.41 6.66
N ILE A 552 -11.73 -17.22 6.42
CA ILE A 552 -11.94 -16.21 7.49
C ILE A 552 -12.93 -16.74 8.53
N LYS A 553 -14.00 -17.42 8.11
CA LYS A 553 -14.89 -18.13 9.03
C LYS A 553 -14.11 -19.13 9.89
N GLY A 554 -13.28 -19.98 9.27
CA GLY A 554 -12.43 -20.94 9.97
C GLY A 554 -11.46 -20.30 10.99
N LEU A 555 -10.90 -19.13 10.67
CA LEU A 555 -10.10 -18.34 11.60
C LEU A 555 -10.94 -17.82 12.78
N THR A 556 -12.08 -17.19 12.46
CA THR A 556 -12.94 -16.51 13.44
C THR A 556 -13.73 -17.45 14.36
N ASP A 557 -13.93 -18.70 13.95
CA ASP A 557 -14.50 -19.75 14.79
C ASP A 557 -13.49 -20.26 15.85
N GLY A 558 -12.21 -19.97 15.69
CA GLY A 558 -11.16 -20.37 16.62
C GLY A 558 -10.92 -19.41 17.81
N PRO A 559 -10.18 -19.87 18.83
CA PRO A 559 -9.86 -19.07 20.03
C PRO A 559 -8.94 -17.86 19.76
N CYS A 560 -8.27 -17.78 18.61
CA CYS A 560 -7.37 -16.66 18.28
C CYS A 560 -8.06 -15.29 18.36
N THR A 561 -9.37 -15.24 18.10
CA THR A 561 -10.19 -14.01 18.09
C THR A 561 -10.20 -13.24 19.41
N LEU A 562 -9.91 -13.91 20.53
CA LEU A 562 -9.81 -13.29 21.86
C LEU A 562 -8.57 -12.41 22.05
N ARG A 563 -7.57 -12.56 21.17
CA ARG A 563 -6.28 -11.86 21.25
C ARG A 563 -5.81 -11.24 19.94
N LEU A 564 -6.41 -11.59 18.80
CA LEU A 564 -6.08 -11.03 17.50
C LEU A 564 -6.23 -9.51 17.52
N ARG A 565 -5.14 -8.81 17.22
CA ARG A 565 -5.02 -7.33 17.22
C ARG A 565 -4.73 -6.80 15.83
N GLU A 566 -3.98 -7.54 15.02
CA GLU A 566 -3.57 -7.11 13.69
C GLU A 566 -3.88 -8.20 12.67
N LEU A 567 -4.59 -7.81 11.62
CA LEU A 567 -4.96 -8.69 10.52
C LEU A 567 -4.70 -8.00 9.18
N ASN A 568 -3.86 -8.63 8.35
CA ASN A 568 -3.60 -8.18 6.99
C ASN A 568 -4.07 -9.24 5.99
N LEU A 569 -5.03 -8.84 5.15
CA LEU A 569 -5.65 -9.63 4.08
C LEU A 569 -5.54 -8.93 2.72
N THR A 570 -4.53 -8.06 2.57
CA THR A 570 -4.28 -7.33 1.32
C THR A 570 -4.25 -8.29 0.14
N ASN A 571 -4.98 -7.94 -0.93
CA ASN A 571 -5.03 -8.67 -2.20
C ASN A 571 -5.54 -10.13 -2.09
N CYS A 572 -6.25 -10.48 -1.01
CA CYS A 572 -7.02 -11.73 -0.92
C CYS A 572 -8.37 -11.59 -1.66
N MET A 573 -8.33 -11.48 -3.00
CA MET A 573 -9.45 -11.05 -3.86
C MET A 573 -10.77 -11.84 -3.76
N ARG A 574 -10.78 -13.01 -3.10
CA ARG A 574 -11.98 -13.86 -2.90
C ARG A 574 -12.68 -13.65 -1.56
N ILE A 575 -12.30 -12.60 -0.84
CA ILE A 575 -12.88 -12.18 0.44
C ILE A 575 -13.96 -11.13 0.17
N SER A 576 -15.16 -11.35 0.73
CA SER A 576 -16.33 -10.50 0.55
C SER A 576 -16.89 -9.98 1.89
N ASP A 577 -18.04 -9.32 1.85
CA ASP A 577 -18.80 -8.87 3.03
C ASP A 577 -19.09 -9.99 4.04
N GLY A 578 -19.15 -11.26 3.59
CA GLY A 578 -19.29 -12.42 4.46
C GLY A 578 -18.15 -12.52 5.48
N SER A 579 -16.92 -12.23 5.07
CA SER A 579 -15.77 -12.14 5.98
C SER A 579 -15.88 -10.94 6.93
N MET A 580 -16.29 -9.77 6.44
CA MET A 580 -16.41 -8.57 7.26
C MET A 580 -17.41 -8.77 8.41
N THR A 581 -18.49 -9.49 8.12
CA THR A 581 -19.49 -9.93 9.08
C THR A 581 -18.90 -10.81 10.19
N ASN A 582 -18.03 -11.76 9.83
CA ASN A 582 -17.39 -12.64 10.81
C ASN A 582 -16.37 -11.87 11.67
N LEU A 583 -15.56 -11.02 11.04
CA LEU A 583 -14.57 -10.19 11.72
C LEU A 583 -15.23 -9.22 12.71
N SER A 584 -16.25 -8.49 12.29
CA SER A 584 -16.92 -7.49 13.14
C SER A 584 -17.59 -8.12 14.36
N ARG A 585 -18.14 -9.34 14.22
CA ARG A 585 -18.79 -10.06 15.31
C ARG A 585 -17.82 -10.68 16.30
N ARG A 586 -16.71 -11.26 15.82
CA ARG A 586 -15.84 -12.14 16.64
C ARG A 586 -14.55 -11.45 17.08
N CYS A 587 -13.95 -10.59 16.27
CA CYS A 587 -12.63 -10.00 16.52
C CYS A 587 -12.71 -8.66 17.27
N LYS A 588 -13.25 -8.67 18.49
CA LYS A 588 -13.51 -7.43 19.27
C LYS A 588 -12.26 -6.68 19.76
N ARG A 589 -11.07 -7.26 19.63
CA ARG A 589 -9.78 -6.63 19.98
C ARG A 589 -8.95 -6.21 18.77
N LEU A 590 -9.52 -6.32 17.57
CA LEU A 590 -8.85 -5.94 16.34
C LEU A 590 -8.62 -4.43 16.33
N ALA A 591 -7.35 -4.04 16.25
CA ALA A 591 -6.90 -2.65 16.31
C ALA A 591 -6.28 -2.19 14.98
N TYR A 592 -5.69 -3.10 14.22
CA TYR A 592 -5.05 -2.81 12.93
C TYR A 592 -5.58 -3.76 11.87
N LEU A 593 -6.18 -3.21 10.81
CA LEU A 593 -6.81 -3.99 9.76
C LEU A 593 -6.38 -3.48 8.39
N LYS A 594 -5.86 -4.38 7.55
CA LYS A 594 -5.51 -4.09 6.16
C LYS A 594 -6.33 -4.96 5.21
N LEU A 595 -7.07 -4.31 4.32
CA LEU A 595 -8.05 -4.88 3.38
C LEU A 595 -7.84 -4.31 1.98
N CYS A 596 -6.58 -4.03 1.61
CA CYS A 596 -6.27 -3.35 0.36
C CYS A 596 -6.58 -4.27 -0.84
N TYR A 597 -7.06 -3.69 -1.94
CA TYR A 597 -7.36 -4.38 -3.20
C TYR A 597 -8.33 -5.57 -3.04
N LEU A 598 -9.32 -5.41 -2.16
CA LEU A 598 -10.42 -6.36 -1.97
C LEU A 598 -11.67 -5.88 -2.72
N ASP A 599 -11.76 -6.22 -4.00
CA ASP A 599 -12.82 -5.74 -4.91
C ASP A 599 -14.22 -6.26 -4.58
N GLN A 600 -14.33 -7.34 -3.81
CA GLN A 600 -15.60 -7.98 -3.44
C GLN A 600 -16.19 -7.42 -2.13
N ILE A 601 -15.52 -6.47 -1.47
CA ILE A 601 -16.06 -5.78 -0.31
C ILE A 601 -16.91 -4.60 -0.78
N SER A 602 -18.19 -4.62 -0.42
CA SER A 602 -19.13 -3.55 -0.71
C SER A 602 -19.20 -2.51 0.42
N GLU A 603 -20.02 -1.47 0.24
CA GLU A 603 -20.29 -0.49 1.27
C GLU A 603 -20.84 -1.11 2.56
N ASN A 604 -21.65 -2.17 2.44
CA ASN A 604 -22.21 -2.88 3.59
C ASN A 604 -21.12 -3.59 4.40
N GLY A 605 -20.13 -4.18 3.72
CA GLY A 605 -18.98 -4.80 4.37
C GLY A 605 -18.17 -3.79 5.17
N LEU A 606 -17.91 -2.61 4.60
CA LEU A 606 -17.19 -1.53 5.29
C LEU A 606 -17.99 -0.92 6.45
N GLU A 607 -19.32 -0.83 6.33
CA GLU A 607 -20.18 -0.41 7.44
C GLU A 607 -20.04 -1.35 8.64
N LEU A 608 -19.98 -2.66 8.41
CA LEU A 608 -19.75 -3.65 9.48
C LEU A 608 -18.37 -3.49 10.14
N ILE A 609 -17.34 -3.14 9.37
CA ILE A 609 -16.01 -2.83 9.93
C ILE A 609 -16.04 -1.55 10.77
N GLY A 610 -16.84 -0.56 10.37
CA GLY A 610 -17.06 0.66 11.16
C GLY A 610 -17.66 0.42 12.55
N GLN A 611 -18.24 -0.75 12.81
CA GLN A 611 -18.78 -1.18 14.11
C GLN A 611 -17.71 -1.82 15.03
N ILE A 612 -16.44 -1.89 14.60
CA ILE A 612 -15.34 -2.39 15.42
C ILE A 612 -14.78 -1.23 16.25
N ASP A 613 -15.25 -1.09 17.48
CA ASP A 613 -14.93 0.05 18.35
C ASP A 613 -13.44 0.17 18.73
N GLN A 614 -12.68 -0.92 18.65
CA GLN A 614 -11.25 -0.94 19.02
C GLN A 614 -10.31 -0.61 17.86
N LEU A 615 -10.84 -0.30 16.68
CA LEU A 615 -10.03 -0.06 15.48
C LEU A 615 -9.28 1.26 15.61
N ILE A 616 -7.95 1.17 15.54
CA ILE A 616 -7.02 2.31 15.61
C ILE A 616 -6.47 2.62 14.21
N SER A 617 -6.27 1.60 13.39
CA SER A 617 -5.75 1.73 12.03
C SER A 617 -6.53 0.90 11.04
N ILE A 618 -6.83 1.51 9.90
CA ILE A 618 -7.43 0.84 8.76
C ILE A 618 -6.75 1.25 7.46
N ASP A 619 -6.47 0.25 6.62
CA ASP A 619 -6.04 0.44 5.25
C ASP A 619 -7.02 -0.28 4.31
N ILE A 620 -7.72 0.49 3.48
CA ILE A 620 -8.69 0.01 2.48
C ILE A 620 -8.32 0.50 1.09
N THR A 621 -7.01 0.69 0.85
CA THR A 621 -6.48 1.14 -0.43
C THR A 621 -7.06 0.34 -1.61
N GLY A 622 -7.53 1.03 -2.63
CA GLY A 622 -8.03 0.40 -3.86
C GLY A 622 -9.35 -0.36 -3.75
N THR A 623 -10.05 -0.30 -2.60
CA THR A 623 -11.40 -0.86 -2.47
C THR A 623 -12.47 0.09 -3.04
N GLN A 624 -13.67 -0.44 -3.29
CA GLN A 624 -14.84 0.34 -3.74
C GLN A 624 -15.48 1.12 -2.58
N THR A 625 -14.73 2.07 -2.02
CA THR A 625 -15.19 2.94 -0.92
C THR A 625 -15.86 4.21 -1.44
N SER A 626 -17.08 4.49 -0.97
CA SER A 626 -17.87 5.68 -1.27
C SER A 626 -18.06 6.56 -0.02
N ASP A 627 -18.80 7.66 -0.15
CA ASP A 627 -19.06 8.59 0.96
C ASP A 627 -19.86 7.97 2.12
N THR A 628 -20.74 7.01 1.82
CA THR A 628 -21.57 6.32 2.81
C THR A 628 -20.72 5.38 3.65
N SER A 629 -19.90 4.55 3.01
CA SER A 629 -19.00 3.63 3.72
C SER A 629 -17.91 4.36 4.48
N LEU A 630 -17.35 5.45 3.92
CA LEU A 630 -16.39 6.28 4.63
C LEU A 630 -17.00 6.95 5.88
N LYS A 631 -18.24 7.44 5.81
CA LYS A 631 -18.97 7.93 6.99
C LYS A 631 -19.07 6.83 8.05
N SER A 632 -19.49 5.63 7.65
CA SER A 632 -19.69 4.51 8.57
C SER A 632 -18.39 4.07 9.26
N LEU A 633 -17.26 4.08 8.56
CA LEU A 633 -15.94 3.83 9.16
C LEU A 633 -15.60 4.85 10.26
N GLY A 634 -16.06 6.10 10.09
CA GLY A 634 -15.91 7.14 11.09
C GLY A 634 -16.62 6.87 12.41
N ASN A 635 -17.62 5.97 12.45
CA ASN A 635 -18.37 5.65 13.66
C ASN A 635 -17.52 4.96 14.74
N SER A 636 -16.42 4.32 14.37
CA SER A 636 -15.47 3.70 15.31
C SER A 636 -14.87 4.70 16.31
N GLY A 637 -14.75 5.99 15.93
CA GLY A 637 -14.30 7.11 16.79
C GLY A 637 -12.84 7.07 17.26
N ASN A 638 -12.18 5.90 17.20
CA ASN A 638 -10.84 5.67 17.73
C ASN A 638 -9.74 5.60 16.64
N LEU A 639 -10.11 5.80 15.37
CA LEU A 639 -9.17 5.76 14.26
C LEU A 639 -8.14 6.89 14.34
N ARG A 640 -6.87 6.51 14.21
CA ARG A 640 -5.69 7.40 14.22
C ARG A 640 -4.88 7.31 12.93
N TYR A 641 -4.79 6.12 12.33
CA TYR A 641 -3.98 5.88 11.14
C TYR A 641 -4.85 5.30 10.02
N VAL A 642 -5.22 6.15 9.05
CA VAL A 642 -6.19 5.80 8.02
C VAL A 642 -5.58 5.96 6.63
N THR A 643 -5.65 4.91 5.82
CA THR A 643 -5.22 4.90 4.42
C THR A 643 -6.41 4.63 3.52
N LEU A 644 -6.74 5.59 2.67
CA LEU A 644 -7.84 5.60 1.70
C LEU A 644 -7.31 5.77 0.26
N SER A 645 -6.07 5.35 0.02
CA SER A 645 -5.43 5.56 -1.28
C SER A 645 -6.22 4.89 -2.40
N SER A 646 -6.31 5.56 -3.56
CA SER A 646 -7.02 5.05 -4.74
C SER A 646 -8.51 4.74 -4.52
N CYS A 647 -9.12 5.23 -3.42
CA CYS A 647 -10.57 5.19 -3.22
C CYS A 647 -11.24 6.34 -4.00
N ARG A 648 -11.40 6.14 -5.32
CA ARG A 648 -11.77 7.19 -6.28
C ARG A 648 -13.20 7.73 -6.12
N GLN A 649 -14.08 7.03 -5.41
CA GLN A 649 -15.49 7.42 -5.23
C GLN A 649 -15.73 8.32 -3.99
N ILE A 650 -14.68 8.60 -3.21
CA ILE A 650 -14.79 9.51 -2.06
C ILE A 650 -14.82 10.96 -2.56
N THR A 651 -15.81 11.72 -2.07
CA THR A 651 -15.97 13.15 -2.32
C THR A 651 -15.82 13.96 -1.03
N ASP A 652 -15.89 15.29 -1.14
CA ASP A 652 -15.87 16.22 -0.01
C ASP A 652 -16.90 15.87 1.07
N LEU A 653 -18.07 15.33 0.68
CA LEU A 653 -19.15 15.00 1.61
C LEU A 653 -18.75 13.84 2.53
N GLY A 654 -18.18 12.77 1.96
CA GLY A 654 -17.71 11.60 2.71
C GLY A 654 -16.60 11.99 3.67
N LEU A 655 -15.57 12.68 3.17
CA LEU A 655 -14.43 13.07 4.01
C LEU A 655 -14.85 14.03 5.13
N THR A 656 -15.75 14.97 4.85
CA THR A 656 -16.28 15.89 5.88
C THR A 656 -16.97 15.12 7.00
N LYS A 657 -17.88 14.19 6.66
CA LYS A 657 -18.61 13.41 7.66
C LYS A 657 -17.70 12.47 8.44
N PHE A 658 -16.70 11.87 7.79
CA PHE A 658 -15.71 11.05 8.46
C PHE A 658 -14.87 11.86 9.44
N ALA A 659 -14.35 13.02 9.01
CA ALA A 659 -13.52 13.87 9.84
C ALA A 659 -14.27 14.41 11.07
N THR A 660 -15.58 14.65 10.97
CA THR A 660 -16.39 15.08 12.12
C THR A 660 -16.47 14.04 13.24
N SER A 661 -16.32 12.76 12.91
CA SER A 661 -16.31 11.67 13.90
C SER A 661 -14.88 11.30 14.34
N CYS A 662 -13.91 11.31 13.43
CA CYS A 662 -12.51 10.93 13.67
C CYS A 662 -11.62 12.14 14.02
N THR A 663 -11.83 12.74 15.18
CA THR A 663 -11.12 13.98 15.59
C THR A 663 -9.68 13.78 16.06
N ASN A 664 -9.32 12.55 16.47
CA ASN A 664 -7.99 12.18 16.96
C ASN A 664 -7.07 11.62 15.87
N LEU A 665 -7.33 11.96 14.60
CA LEU A 665 -6.57 11.45 13.46
C LEU A 665 -5.13 11.99 13.48
N GLU A 666 -4.15 11.09 13.40
CA GLU A 666 -2.71 11.40 13.42
C GLU A 666 -2.08 11.23 12.04
N TYR A 667 -2.53 10.25 11.25
CA TYR A 667 -2.08 9.95 9.90
C TYR A 667 -3.27 9.74 8.96
N LEU A 668 -3.22 10.41 7.81
CA LEU A 668 -4.22 10.25 6.76
C LEU A 668 -3.56 10.18 5.40
N ASN A 669 -3.85 9.13 4.63
CA ASN A 669 -3.46 9.02 3.24
C ASN A 669 -4.70 9.03 2.33
N LEU A 670 -4.80 10.06 1.48
CA LEU A 670 -5.85 10.30 0.48
C LEU A 670 -5.28 10.26 -0.94
N SER A 671 -4.09 9.68 -1.15
CA SER A 671 -3.44 9.72 -2.45
C SER A 671 -4.34 9.09 -3.53
N PHE A 672 -4.39 9.70 -4.72
CA PHE A 672 -5.26 9.29 -5.83
C PHE A 672 -6.78 9.36 -5.55
N CYS A 673 -7.23 10.05 -4.49
CA CYS A 673 -8.62 10.46 -4.32
C CYS A 673 -8.89 11.72 -5.17
N THR A 674 -9.18 11.53 -6.45
CA THR A 674 -9.23 12.61 -7.46
C THR A 674 -10.47 13.50 -7.41
N GLN A 675 -11.50 13.13 -6.63
CA GLN A 675 -12.74 13.90 -6.49
C GLN A 675 -12.73 14.89 -5.31
N LEU A 676 -11.65 14.95 -4.53
CA LEU A 676 -11.54 15.83 -3.37
C LEU A 676 -11.14 17.25 -3.77
N THR A 677 -11.86 18.25 -3.25
CA THR A 677 -11.54 19.67 -3.42
C THR A 677 -11.00 20.29 -2.13
N ASP A 678 -10.58 21.56 -2.21
CA ASP A 678 -10.12 22.32 -1.04
C ASP A 678 -11.14 22.37 0.10
N ASN A 679 -12.44 22.22 -0.18
CA ASN A 679 -13.47 22.18 0.85
C ASN A 679 -13.37 20.93 1.74
N ALA A 680 -12.98 19.79 1.18
CA ALA A 680 -12.76 18.57 1.94
C ALA A 680 -11.59 18.74 2.93
N ILE A 681 -10.47 19.27 2.42
CA ILE A 681 -9.27 19.54 3.22
C ILE A 681 -9.56 20.58 4.30
N ARG A 682 -10.33 21.63 3.97
CA ARG A 682 -10.80 22.62 4.94
C ARG A 682 -11.55 21.95 6.08
N SER A 683 -12.62 21.20 5.78
CA SER A 683 -13.43 20.52 6.79
C SER A 683 -12.59 19.58 7.65
N MET A 684 -11.75 18.75 7.02
CA MET A 684 -10.85 17.83 7.72
C MET A 684 -9.89 18.56 8.65
N ALA A 685 -9.21 19.61 8.18
CA ALA A 685 -8.26 20.36 8.99
C ALA A 685 -8.90 20.99 10.25
N PHE A 686 -10.15 21.47 10.16
CA PHE A 686 -10.86 22.02 11.32
C PHE A 686 -11.25 20.97 12.37
N CYS A 687 -11.47 19.72 11.96
CA CYS A 687 -11.84 18.62 12.85
C CYS A 687 -10.62 17.87 13.40
N CYS A 688 -9.62 17.57 12.56
CA CYS A 688 -8.49 16.69 12.84
C CYS A 688 -7.22 17.48 13.17
N LYS A 689 -7.20 18.21 14.28
CA LYS A 689 -6.13 19.15 14.64
C LYS A 689 -4.80 18.49 15.02
N TYR A 690 -4.83 17.20 15.39
CA TYR A 690 -3.67 16.41 15.79
C TYR A 690 -2.98 15.71 14.61
N LEU A 691 -3.38 16.02 13.37
CA LEU A 691 -2.80 15.42 12.18
C LEU A 691 -1.30 15.73 12.10
N THR A 692 -0.50 14.67 12.08
CA THR A 692 0.97 14.72 11.99
C THR A 692 1.46 14.42 10.58
N THR A 693 0.76 13.53 9.85
CA THR A 693 1.15 13.13 8.50
C THR A 693 -0.05 13.14 7.57
N LEU A 694 0.09 13.81 6.43
CA LEU A 694 -0.93 13.86 5.39
C LEU A 694 -0.35 13.55 4.02
N ASN A 695 -0.90 12.55 3.34
CA ASN A 695 -0.61 12.30 1.94
C ASN A 695 -1.82 12.68 1.08
N ILE A 696 -1.65 13.65 0.19
CA ILE A 696 -2.64 14.11 -0.80
C ILE A 696 -2.08 14.01 -2.22
N CYS A 697 -1.12 13.12 -2.44
CA CYS A 697 -0.50 12.87 -3.73
C CYS A 697 -1.55 12.58 -4.81
N SER A 698 -1.42 13.20 -5.98
CA SER A 698 -2.33 13.01 -7.12
C SER A 698 -3.80 13.37 -6.84
N CYS A 699 -4.09 14.20 -5.82
CA CYS A 699 -5.40 14.83 -5.66
C CYS A 699 -5.50 16.06 -6.59
N SER A 700 -5.88 15.81 -7.84
CA SER A 700 -5.78 16.77 -8.95
C SER A 700 -6.62 18.04 -8.83
N LEU A 701 -7.64 18.07 -7.96
CA LEU A 701 -8.53 19.22 -7.76
C LEU A 701 -8.13 20.11 -6.56
N LEU A 702 -7.07 19.75 -5.82
CA LEU A 702 -6.59 20.55 -4.69
C LEU A 702 -5.70 21.71 -5.16
N THR A 703 -5.94 22.90 -4.61
CA THR A 703 -5.22 24.13 -4.95
C THR A 703 -4.40 24.64 -3.76
N ASP A 704 -3.76 25.79 -3.93
CA ASP A 704 -3.06 26.50 -2.84
C ASP A 704 -3.92 26.73 -1.59
N MET A 705 -5.25 26.76 -1.73
CA MET A 705 -6.17 26.93 -0.61
C MET A 705 -6.10 25.76 0.38
N SER A 706 -5.93 24.53 -0.10
CA SER A 706 -5.72 23.36 0.77
C SER A 706 -4.53 23.55 1.71
N LEU A 707 -3.39 24.02 1.17
CA LEU A 707 -2.19 24.31 1.97
C LEU A 707 -2.38 25.50 2.91
N GLN A 708 -3.20 26.48 2.52
CA GLN A 708 -3.58 27.58 3.40
C GLN A 708 -4.34 27.07 4.63
N TYR A 709 -5.34 26.21 4.44
CA TYR A 709 -6.13 25.65 5.55
C TYR A 709 -5.27 24.77 6.47
N LEU A 710 -4.47 23.88 5.90
CA LEU A 710 -3.59 22.98 6.64
C LEU A 710 -2.57 23.75 7.49
N SER A 711 -1.86 24.70 6.88
CA SER A 711 -0.87 25.52 7.60
C SER A 711 -1.50 26.42 8.67
N GLY A 712 -2.74 26.88 8.44
CA GLY A 712 -3.50 27.68 9.39
C GLY A 712 -3.91 26.91 10.64
N VAL A 713 -4.38 25.66 10.48
CA VAL A 713 -5.07 24.91 11.54
C VAL A 713 -4.26 23.73 12.10
N CYS A 714 -3.63 22.92 11.25
CA CYS A 714 -2.93 21.69 11.65
C CYS A 714 -1.50 22.00 12.11
N LYS A 715 -1.36 22.52 13.33
CA LYS A 715 -0.07 22.97 13.88
C LYS A 715 0.95 21.86 14.13
N TYR A 716 0.49 20.62 14.29
CA TYR A 716 1.33 19.46 14.54
C TYR A 716 1.74 18.71 13.26
N LEU A 717 1.41 19.25 12.08
CA LEU A 717 1.76 18.62 10.80
C LEU A 717 3.29 18.56 10.65
N TYR A 718 3.80 17.34 10.65
CA TYR A 718 5.20 16.97 10.60
C TYR A 718 5.64 16.57 9.19
N GLU A 719 4.78 15.84 8.46
CA GLU A 719 5.05 15.35 7.11
C GLU A 719 3.86 15.60 6.17
N ILE A 720 4.13 16.13 4.97
CA ILE A 720 3.11 16.25 3.92
C ILE A 720 3.66 15.81 2.55
N ASP A 721 2.87 15.02 1.84
CA ASP A 721 3.12 14.66 0.44
C ASP A 721 2.06 15.30 -0.46
N ILE A 722 2.53 16.18 -1.36
CA ILE A 722 1.73 16.92 -2.34
C ILE A 722 2.11 16.56 -3.78
N SER A 723 2.82 15.46 -3.97
CA SER A 723 3.33 15.04 -5.29
C SER A 723 2.20 14.92 -6.31
N TYR A 724 2.49 15.24 -7.57
CA TYR A 724 1.53 15.21 -8.69
C TYR A 724 0.27 16.09 -8.52
N CYS A 725 0.23 17.00 -7.53
CA CYS A 725 -0.86 17.96 -7.38
C CYS A 725 -0.71 19.10 -8.41
N GLN A 726 -1.46 19.00 -9.50
CA GLN A 726 -1.30 19.86 -10.66
C GLN A 726 -1.68 21.33 -10.41
N LEU A 727 -2.58 21.62 -9.46
CA LEU A 727 -3.10 22.98 -9.21
C LEU A 727 -2.44 23.69 -8.01
N ILE A 728 -1.47 23.06 -7.36
CA ILE A 728 -0.68 23.70 -6.29
C ILE A 728 0.49 24.46 -6.92
N THR A 729 0.69 25.70 -6.46
CA THR A 729 1.69 26.63 -6.97
C THR A 729 2.62 27.13 -5.87
N ASP A 730 3.57 28.00 -6.22
CA ASP A 730 4.44 28.72 -5.29
C ASP A 730 3.69 29.41 -4.14
N LYS A 731 2.45 29.85 -4.37
CA LYS A 731 1.62 30.49 -3.33
C LYS A 731 1.29 29.51 -2.20
N GLY A 732 0.99 28.25 -2.53
CA GLY A 732 0.72 27.19 -1.56
C GLY A 732 1.92 26.95 -0.64
N LEU A 733 3.13 26.86 -1.20
CA LEU A 733 4.36 26.69 -0.42
C LEU A 733 4.64 27.89 0.51
N LYS A 734 4.27 29.10 0.09
CA LYS A 734 4.39 30.30 0.93
C LYS A 734 3.55 30.21 2.20
N TYR A 735 2.40 29.53 2.18
CA TYR A 735 1.57 29.33 3.37
C TYR A 735 2.23 28.37 4.36
N LEU A 736 2.71 27.22 3.89
CA LEU A 736 3.44 26.25 4.72
C LEU A 736 4.65 26.90 5.40
N ARG A 737 5.46 27.64 4.64
CA ARG A 737 6.63 28.37 5.15
C ARG A 737 6.31 29.39 6.25
N ARG A 738 5.10 29.98 6.23
CA ARG A 738 4.72 31.03 7.19
C ARG A 738 4.16 30.48 8.50
N ASN A 739 3.36 29.42 8.43
CA ASN A 739 2.50 29.03 9.54
C ASN A 739 2.76 27.61 10.07
N SER A 740 3.62 26.81 9.41
CA SER A 740 3.91 25.42 9.76
C SER A 740 5.32 25.26 10.36
N HIS A 741 5.47 25.61 11.65
CA HIS A 741 6.77 25.59 12.34
C HIS A 741 7.32 24.20 12.67
N TYR A 742 6.45 23.18 12.70
CA TYR A 742 6.82 21.80 13.04
C TYR A 742 6.98 20.88 11.81
N LEU A 743 6.76 21.41 10.61
CA LEU A 743 6.88 20.64 9.37
C LEU A 743 8.35 20.30 9.12
N LYS A 744 8.70 19.02 9.21
CA LYS A 744 10.08 18.55 9.00
C LYS A 744 10.30 17.90 7.64
N ARG A 745 9.24 17.34 7.04
CA ARG A 745 9.33 16.63 5.76
C ARG A 745 8.25 17.06 4.79
N ILE A 746 8.65 17.36 3.56
CA ILE A 746 7.73 17.60 2.45
C ILE A 746 8.19 16.86 1.20
N ILE A 747 7.25 16.23 0.52
CA ILE A 747 7.46 15.54 -0.76
C ILE A 747 6.62 16.25 -1.82
N LEU A 748 7.26 16.69 -2.90
CA LEU A 748 6.65 17.46 -4.00
C LEU A 748 7.19 17.01 -5.36
N ILE A 749 7.05 15.73 -5.68
CA ILE A 749 7.49 15.13 -6.94
C ILE A 749 6.50 15.51 -8.05
N GLU A 750 7.00 15.95 -9.23
CA GLU A 750 6.20 16.26 -10.42
C GLU A 750 5.05 17.25 -10.17
N CYS A 751 5.35 18.37 -9.52
CA CYS A 751 4.43 19.51 -9.35
C CYS A 751 4.78 20.64 -10.34
N PRO A 752 4.18 20.68 -11.55
CA PRO A 752 4.66 21.53 -12.64
C PRO A 752 4.51 23.04 -12.40
N ASN A 753 3.64 23.45 -11.48
CA ASN A 753 3.38 24.85 -11.16
C ASN A 753 4.17 25.36 -9.94
N ILE A 754 5.12 24.56 -9.44
CA ILE A 754 6.04 24.95 -8.37
C ILE A 754 7.41 25.26 -8.98
N SER A 755 7.88 26.50 -8.82
CA SER A 755 9.17 26.95 -9.32
C SER A 755 10.32 26.49 -8.42
N ARG A 756 11.49 26.30 -9.02
CA ARG A 756 12.73 26.03 -8.28
C ARG A 756 13.01 27.07 -7.20
N THR A 757 12.71 28.34 -7.48
CA THR A 757 12.93 29.44 -6.52
C THR A 757 12.07 29.32 -5.25
N ALA A 758 10.88 28.73 -5.36
CA ALA A 758 10.03 28.47 -4.20
C ALA A 758 10.56 27.29 -3.37
N ILE A 759 11.07 26.25 -4.04
CA ILE A 759 11.73 25.10 -3.40
C ILE A 759 12.99 25.54 -2.66
N ASP A 760 13.85 26.34 -3.28
CA ASP A 760 15.08 26.84 -2.66
C ASP A 760 14.77 27.60 -1.36
N LYS A 761 13.68 28.40 -1.34
CA LYS A 761 13.21 29.09 -0.13
C LYS A 761 12.63 28.16 0.93
N LEU A 762 12.12 27.00 0.53
CA LEU A 762 11.52 26.01 1.41
C LEU A 762 12.61 25.17 2.12
N VAL A 763 13.65 24.78 1.39
CA VAL A 763 14.82 24.03 1.89
C VAL A 763 15.54 24.77 3.03
N LEU A 764 15.49 26.11 3.03
CA LEU A 764 16.07 26.92 4.11
C LEU A 764 15.37 26.74 5.47
N GLN A 765 14.15 26.20 5.50
CA GLN A 765 13.36 26.05 6.73
C GLN A 765 12.98 24.61 7.03
N ILE A 766 12.74 23.78 6.01
CA ILE A 766 12.31 22.40 6.17
C ILE A 766 13.54 21.48 5.97
N PRO A 767 13.93 20.70 6.99
CA PRO A 767 15.12 19.84 6.93
C PRO A 767 15.09 18.82 5.78
N TYR A 768 13.93 18.24 5.47
CA TYR A 768 13.80 17.19 4.47
C TYR A 768 12.80 17.58 3.37
N VAL A 769 13.32 18.04 2.23
CA VAL A 769 12.54 18.38 1.05
C VAL A 769 12.90 17.42 -0.09
N GLN A 770 11.95 16.58 -0.50
CA GLN A 770 12.12 15.67 -1.64
C GLN A 770 11.36 16.22 -2.86
N TYR A 771 12.07 16.43 -3.96
CA TYR A 771 11.51 17.00 -5.19
C TYR A 771 12.20 16.42 -6.44
N HIS A 772 11.45 16.31 -7.53
CA HIS A 772 11.99 16.04 -8.87
C HIS A 772 11.61 17.18 -9.81
N TYR A 773 12.58 17.60 -10.62
CA TYR A 773 12.38 18.67 -11.60
C TYR A 773 12.54 18.10 -13.01
N THR A 774 11.45 17.94 -13.74
CA THR A 774 11.49 17.69 -15.18
C THR A 774 11.69 19.02 -15.90
N ASN A 775 12.90 19.24 -16.40
CA ASN A 775 13.23 20.39 -17.22
C ASN A 775 12.47 20.27 -18.55
N LYS A 776 11.28 20.88 -18.67
CA LYS A 776 10.53 20.98 -19.95
C LYS A 776 11.22 21.88 -20.99
N SER A 777 12.47 22.28 -20.78
CA SER A 777 13.25 23.11 -21.69
C SER A 777 14.37 22.38 -22.45
N SER A 778 14.47 21.05 -22.37
CA SER A 778 15.52 20.27 -23.07
C SER A 778 15.02 19.36 -24.21
N GLU A 779 13.73 19.40 -24.57
CA GLU A 779 13.16 18.60 -25.68
C GLU A 779 12.87 19.42 -26.95
N LEU A 780 13.35 20.67 -27.05
CA LEU A 780 13.28 21.48 -28.28
C LEU A 780 14.65 21.67 -28.96
N SER A 781 15.65 20.87 -28.60
CA SER A 781 16.93 20.85 -29.30
C SER A 781 17.56 19.45 -29.28
N LYS A 782 16.94 18.49 -29.97
CA LYS A 782 17.61 17.32 -30.55
C LYS A 782 16.97 16.95 -31.87
#